data_AF-A0A8H7M3F4-F1
#
_entry.id   AF-A0A8H7M3F4-F1
#
_cell.length_a   1.000
_cell.length_b   1.000
_cell.length_c   1.000
_cell.angle_alpha   90.00
_cell.angle_beta   90.00
_cell.angle_gamma   90.00
#
_symmetry.space_group_name_H-M   'P 1'
#
loop_
_entity.id
_entity.type
_entity.pdbx_description
1 polymer ?
#
loop_
_entity_poly.entity_id
_entity_poly.type
_entity_poly.pdbx_seq_one_letter_code
_entity_poly.pdbx_strand_id
1 'polypeptide(L)'
;MPLTPLLHSILYLFEAAAMNEAHPFHCPPWTSSVWRSIFGLVPLPQYEEYEDLEIDVVGDADPELDASKDSGFAVPEAVLRSVTENRHKALGLEERHAAERFLQYFWSTWKEDYARGTPIRETIKSTARGGKRGGPDSYGYTAFRRATPADIWKDNRSLNRERPASKRVLEHQVPITDSHQRIEERDVQAALARGLFGDHAVSSRGTIVPEYIPAIRCFAQQKYENKARSLKRKVATSFSRMQKVDAKLQEAQELKSPAALRGATSALAEWQRTATETKEVDDLHFHSRETSLKQLWLSLGFGNSEEAGKTSKPKVKSAQGAPTEAEMQAAYAYYLEEYCHGIGSLDESELPVLESGITGLHNLAEGSHDIGVAHLMSFSAKHLWNLLGLPGANQFPFAEPGANNTLNSSTSQHKTRAVPFWHQLVGTLKILEGAFTQRTGTCAQPALLCDNVGLGKTVQIIGVISMLEHYYKQQELPVEQRLAPPAFTKDNGTPYFGGEKSIPNLPSIVIAPRTLGNQWVEQWNKFTQLGSFVVIRYTVDNGPLETFFSDPKGPYKTAAGQNLRACRRVIIIADLSYDYFQAISKEAKRCLQPPPELKGKDAKEHEAKGEAPALKYCVNAAGSLFGMRFRVAAIDEIHNLRNSSHSQRGVQFISESSCLVIGATATPLFTALKCLFALAQNLRYQPLLGDKGLQVWNKVQEMLWTAAKIGDSTAKQLWKQLEKK
;
A
#
# COMPACT_ATOMS: atom_id res chain seq x y z
N MET A 1 22.37 -31.80 0.24
CA MET A 1 22.54 -30.60 1.06
C MET A 1 22.60 -31.06 2.52
N PRO A 2 23.66 -30.76 3.29
CA PRO A 2 23.66 -30.96 4.74
C PRO A 2 22.45 -30.25 5.39
N LEU A 3 22.02 -30.70 6.57
CA LEU A 3 20.76 -30.26 7.19
C LEU A 3 20.79 -28.79 7.66
N THR A 4 21.89 -28.34 8.26
CA THR A 4 22.12 -26.93 8.63
C THR A 4 22.02 -25.93 7.45
N PRO A 5 22.54 -26.23 6.25
CA PRO A 5 22.40 -25.39 5.05
C PRO A 5 21.01 -25.35 4.48
N LEU A 6 20.31 -26.48 4.54
CA LEU A 6 18.90 -26.49 4.26
C LEU A 6 18.19 -25.55 5.24
N LEU A 7 18.42 -25.67 6.55
CA LEU A 7 17.84 -24.80 7.58
C LEU A 7 18.15 -23.31 7.38
N HIS A 8 19.34 -22.93 6.94
CA HIS A 8 19.65 -21.53 6.63
C HIS A 8 19.03 -21.04 5.31
N SER A 9 18.91 -21.90 4.29
CA SER A 9 18.12 -21.61 3.08
C SER A 9 16.68 -21.27 3.41
N ILE A 10 16.17 -21.97 4.42
CA ILE A 10 14.81 -21.83 4.93
C ILE A 10 14.66 -20.51 5.68
N LEU A 11 15.65 -20.08 6.48
CA LEU A 11 15.67 -18.76 7.12
C LEU A 11 15.74 -17.60 6.12
N TYR A 12 16.47 -17.75 5.01
CA TYR A 12 16.49 -16.74 3.94
C TYR A 12 15.18 -16.70 3.14
N LEU A 13 14.54 -17.86 2.95
CA LEU A 13 13.16 -17.92 2.43
C LEU A 13 12.18 -17.26 3.40
N PHE A 14 12.38 -17.41 4.71
CA PHE A 14 11.60 -16.67 5.72
C PHE A 14 11.86 -15.17 5.68
N GLU A 15 13.10 -14.70 5.52
CA GLU A 15 13.38 -13.26 5.38
C GLU A 15 12.75 -12.65 4.12
N ALA A 16 12.75 -13.41 3.00
CA ALA A 16 12.10 -13.01 1.77
C ALA A 16 10.56 -13.08 1.83
N ALA A 17 9.99 -13.96 2.65
CA ALA A 17 8.55 -14.11 2.85
C ALA A 17 7.99 -13.18 3.95
N ALA A 18 8.79 -12.85 4.97
CA ALA A 18 8.37 -12.13 6.18
C ALA A 18 8.32 -10.60 6.03
N MET A 19 8.35 -10.07 4.80
CA MET A 19 8.13 -8.63 4.63
C MET A 19 6.70 -8.21 5.00
N ASN A 20 5.71 -9.13 5.02
CA ASN A 20 4.29 -8.81 5.28
C ASN A 20 3.46 -9.84 6.10
N GLU A 21 4.01 -10.93 6.64
CA GLU A 21 3.21 -12.02 7.25
C GLU A 21 3.61 -12.37 8.71
N ALA A 22 2.61 -12.69 9.55
CA ALA A 22 2.73 -12.79 11.01
C ALA A 22 3.18 -14.17 11.55
N HIS A 23 3.15 -15.25 10.74
CA HIS A 23 3.55 -16.58 11.21
C HIS A 23 4.27 -17.42 10.14
N PRO A 24 5.46 -18.00 10.43
CA PRO A 24 6.19 -18.86 9.49
C PRO A 24 5.46 -20.14 9.04
N PHE A 25 4.39 -20.56 9.72
CA PHE A 25 3.64 -21.78 9.38
C PHE A 25 2.61 -21.58 8.24
N HIS A 26 2.37 -20.34 7.79
CA HIS A 26 1.37 -20.05 6.75
C HIS A 26 1.97 -19.75 5.36
N CYS A 27 3.29 -19.65 5.23
CA CYS A 27 3.92 -19.30 3.94
C CYS A 27 4.14 -20.54 3.05
N PRO A 28 3.75 -20.51 1.76
CA PRO A 28 4.33 -21.39 0.76
C PRO A 28 5.85 -21.14 0.68
N PRO A 29 6.70 -22.18 0.66
CA PRO A 29 6.36 -23.55 0.28
C PRO A 29 6.02 -24.52 1.44
N TRP A 30 5.97 -24.08 2.70
CA TRP A 30 5.89 -24.95 3.89
C TRP A 30 4.56 -25.67 4.11
N THR A 31 3.48 -25.12 3.56
CA THR A 31 2.14 -25.72 3.52
C THR A 31 1.93 -26.62 2.30
N SER A 32 2.85 -26.59 1.32
CA SER A 32 2.76 -27.43 0.12
C SER A 32 3.10 -28.88 0.47
N SER A 33 2.13 -29.78 0.25
CA SER A 33 2.31 -31.23 0.42
C SER A 33 3.48 -31.78 -0.41
N VAL A 34 3.69 -31.24 -1.62
CA VAL A 34 4.82 -31.59 -2.49
C VAL A 34 6.14 -31.21 -1.85
N TRP A 35 6.23 -30.02 -1.27
CA TRP A 35 7.47 -29.55 -0.65
C TRP A 35 7.76 -30.28 0.66
N ARG A 36 6.74 -30.49 1.51
CA ARG A 36 6.89 -31.28 2.75
C ARG A 36 7.33 -32.72 2.46
N SER A 37 6.81 -33.32 1.39
CA SER A 37 7.24 -34.63 0.90
C SER A 37 8.70 -34.63 0.43
N ILE A 38 9.13 -33.63 -0.35
CA ILE A 38 10.51 -33.50 -0.83
C ILE A 38 11.52 -33.40 0.32
N PHE A 39 11.13 -32.75 1.42
CA PHE A 39 12.00 -32.52 2.58
C PHE A 39 11.78 -33.48 3.74
N GLY A 40 10.94 -34.50 3.57
CA GLY A 40 10.73 -35.54 4.58
C GLY A 40 10.09 -35.04 5.87
N LEU A 41 9.37 -33.91 5.81
CA LEU A 41 8.63 -33.39 6.95
C LEU A 41 7.35 -34.21 7.13
N VAL A 42 6.90 -34.40 8.39
CA VAL A 42 5.57 -34.95 8.68
C VAL A 42 4.55 -34.20 7.81
N PRO A 43 3.75 -34.88 6.96
CA PRO A 43 2.64 -34.24 6.29
C PRO A 43 1.82 -33.53 7.35
N LEU A 44 1.51 -32.25 7.16
CA LEU A 44 0.52 -31.65 8.05
C LEU A 44 -0.71 -32.56 7.98
N PRO A 45 -1.30 -32.94 9.11
CA PRO A 45 -2.59 -33.59 9.09
C PRO A 45 -3.46 -32.81 8.11
N GLN A 46 -4.14 -33.53 7.22
CA GLN A 46 -5.22 -32.91 6.47
C GLN A 46 -6.27 -32.57 7.52
N TYR A 47 -6.09 -31.42 8.17
CA TYR A 47 -7.00 -30.96 9.19
C TYR A 47 -8.27 -30.58 8.45
N GLU A 48 -9.24 -31.50 8.45
CA GLU A 48 -10.63 -31.10 8.53
C GLU A 48 -10.71 -30.09 9.69
N GLU A 49 -11.11 -28.88 9.33
CA GLU A 49 -11.53 -27.75 10.17
C GLU A 49 -11.14 -27.86 11.66
N TYR A 50 -10.07 -27.14 12.06
CA TYR A 50 -9.92 -26.77 13.47
C TYR A 50 -11.13 -25.92 13.87
N GLU A 51 -12.04 -26.50 14.66
CA GLU A 51 -12.75 -25.76 15.69
C GLU A 51 -11.68 -25.26 16.66
N ASP A 52 -11.38 -23.96 16.60
CA ASP A 52 -10.32 -23.36 17.41
C ASP A 52 -10.73 -23.29 18.89
N LEU A 53 -9.80 -23.79 19.70
CA LEU A 53 -9.70 -23.64 21.14
C LEU A 53 -9.86 -22.17 21.55
N GLU A 54 -10.63 -21.96 22.62
CA GLU A 54 -10.78 -20.68 23.30
C GLU A 54 -9.39 -20.08 23.60
N ILE A 55 -9.14 -18.88 23.09
CA ILE A 55 -7.97 -18.08 23.47
C ILE A 55 -8.21 -17.64 24.90
N ASP A 56 -7.40 -18.12 25.85
CA ASP A 56 -7.39 -17.62 27.22
C ASP A 56 -6.88 -16.17 27.22
N VAL A 57 -7.81 -15.24 27.40
CA VAL A 57 -7.56 -13.79 27.46
C VAL A 57 -7.12 -13.36 28.87
N VAL A 58 -7.12 -14.26 29.86
CA VAL A 58 -6.91 -13.92 31.26
C VAL A 58 -5.47 -14.15 31.74
N GLY A 59 -4.71 -15.03 31.07
CA GLY A 59 -3.31 -15.30 31.46
C GLY A 59 -3.20 -16.31 32.60
N ASP A 60 -4.14 -17.25 32.65
CA ASP A 60 -4.30 -18.26 33.70
C ASP A 60 -4.05 -19.67 33.16
N ALA A 61 -3.99 -19.84 31.84
CA ALA A 61 -3.74 -21.13 31.20
C ALA A 61 -2.34 -21.63 31.54
N ASP A 62 -2.32 -22.83 32.10
CA ASP A 62 -1.15 -23.62 32.44
C ASP A 62 -0.13 -23.61 31.29
N PRO A 63 1.16 -23.29 31.51
CA PRO A 63 2.18 -23.27 30.47
C PRO A 63 2.49 -24.66 29.85
N GLU A 64 1.71 -25.69 30.16
CA GLU A 64 1.88 -27.08 29.69
C GLU A 64 1.17 -27.42 28.37
N LEU A 65 0.63 -26.46 27.61
CA LEU A 65 0.41 -26.68 26.17
C LEU A 65 1.74 -26.60 25.43
N ASP A 66 2.58 -27.59 25.72
CA ASP A 66 3.83 -27.88 25.06
C ASP A 66 3.60 -27.90 23.54
N ALA A 67 4.51 -27.26 22.82
CA ALA A 67 4.71 -27.55 21.42
C ALA A 67 5.20 -29.02 21.33
N SER A 68 4.25 -29.96 21.30
CA SER A 68 4.54 -31.38 21.12
C SER A 68 5.42 -31.54 19.88
N LYS A 69 6.28 -32.56 19.91
CA LYS A 69 7.09 -33.03 18.76
C LYS A 69 6.24 -33.20 17.49
N ASP A 70 4.93 -33.33 17.62
CA ASP A 70 3.96 -33.51 16.53
C ASP A 70 3.59 -32.23 15.75
N SER A 71 4.07 -31.05 16.17
CA SER A 71 3.72 -29.73 15.58
C SER A 71 4.38 -29.40 14.23
N GLY A 72 4.66 -30.42 13.41
CA GLY A 72 4.92 -30.25 11.97
C GLY A 72 6.35 -29.92 11.56
N PHE A 73 7.33 -29.97 12.46
CA PHE A 73 8.76 -29.96 12.11
C PHE A 73 9.53 -31.20 12.58
N ALA A 74 8.87 -32.19 13.18
CA ALA A 74 9.50 -33.49 13.37
C ALA A 74 9.75 -34.15 12.02
N VAL A 75 10.95 -34.68 11.84
CA VAL A 75 11.25 -35.66 10.79
C VAL A 75 10.84 -37.02 11.35
N PRO A 76 9.86 -37.73 10.76
CA PRO A 76 9.40 -39.01 11.29
C PRO A 76 10.58 -39.98 11.41
N GLU A 77 10.59 -40.84 12.44
CA GLU A 77 11.68 -41.80 12.60
C GLU A 77 11.77 -42.79 11.43
N ALA A 78 10.65 -43.06 10.74
CA ALA A 78 10.63 -43.80 9.48
C ALA A 78 11.32 -43.06 8.31
N VAL A 79 11.28 -41.72 8.28
CA VAL A 79 12.02 -40.90 7.32
C VAL A 79 13.48 -40.80 7.70
N LEU A 80 13.79 -40.68 9.00
CA LEU A 80 15.17 -40.82 9.47
C LEU A 80 15.73 -42.20 9.09
N ARG A 81 14.91 -43.25 9.16
CA ARG A 81 15.27 -44.61 8.71
C ARG A 81 15.41 -44.75 7.19
N SER A 82 14.52 -44.15 6.39
CA SER A 82 14.61 -44.19 4.92
C SER A 82 15.75 -43.33 4.36
N VAL A 83 16.08 -42.23 5.05
CA VAL A 83 17.29 -41.43 4.83
C VAL A 83 18.52 -42.20 5.31
N THR A 84 18.40 -43.02 6.37
CA THR A 84 19.50 -43.91 6.79
C THR A 84 19.77 -45.04 5.78
N GLU A 85 18.76 -45.58 5.10
CA GLU A 85 18.97 -46.64 4.12
C GLU A 85 19.55 -46.13 2.79
N ASN A 86 19.23 -44.88 2.39
CA ASN A 86 19.63 -44.36 1.07
C ASN A 86 20.82 -43.38 1.05
N ARG A 87 21.30 -42.85 2.20
CA ARG A 87 22.42 -41.87 2.21
C ARG A 87 23.39 -41.97 3.41
N HIS A 88 23.78 -43.17 3.81
CA HIS A 88 24.72 -43.40 4.93
C HIS A 88 26.20 -43.03 4.73
N LYS A 89 26.54 -42.06 3.87
CA LYS A 89 27.94 -41.63 3.70
C LYS A 89 28.24 -40.15 3.96
N ALA A 90 27.26 -39.31 4.31
CA ALA A 90 27.49 -37.85 4.32
C ALA A 90 27.10 -37.06 5.58
N LEU A 91 26.48 -37.66 6.60
CA LEU A 91 26.13 -36.94 7.84
C LEU A 91 26.42 -37.82 9.05
N GLY A 92 27.44 -37.45 9.82
CA GLY A 92 27.76 -38.08 11.10
C GLY A 92 26.68 -37.82 12.14
N LEU A 93 26.76 -38.57 13.25
CA LEU A 93 25.83 -38.46 14.37
C LEU A 93 25.89 -37.07 15.02
N GLU A 94 27.06 -36.43 15.00
CA GLU A 94 27.27 -35.11 15.58
C GLU A 94 26.58 -33.98 14.82
N GLU A 95 26.59 -34.01 13.48
CA GLU A 95 25.94 -32.99 12.66
C GLU A 95 24.40 -33.04 12.81
N ARG A 96 23.85 -34.25 13.05
CA ARG A 96 22.42 -34.43 13.35
C ARG A 96 22.06 -33.77 14.68
N HIS A 97 22.82 -34.06 15.74
CA HIS A 97 22.61 -33.43 17.05
C HIS A 97 22.88 -31.92 17.04
N ALA A 98 23.79 -31.43 16.19
CA ALA A 98 24.04 -30.00 16.03
C ALA A 98 22.84 -29.26 15.40
N ALA A 99 22.23 -29.84 14.35
CA ALA A 99 21.06 -29.26 13.71
C ALA A 99 19.83 -29.28 14.62
N GLU A 100 19.64 -30.37 15.38
CA GLU A 100 18.56 -30.48 16.38
C GLU A 100 18.70 -29.42 17.48
N ARG A 101 19.92 -29.23 18.02
CA ARG A 101 20.23 -28.18 19.01
C ARG A 101 20.01 -26.77 18.47
N PHE A 102 20.39 -26.51 17.22
CA PHE A 102 20.16 -25.20 16.58
C PHE A 102 18.68 -24.89 16.44
N LEU A 103 17.88 -25.85 15.97
CA LEU A 103 16.43 -25.68 15.85
C LEU A 103 15.79 -25.42 17.21
N GLN A 104 16.16 -26.21 18.23
CA GLN A 104 15.67 -26.00 19.60
C GLN A 104 16.02 -24.59 20.10
N TYR A 105 17.27 -24.15 19.89
CA TYR A 105 17.73 -22.82 20.29
C TYR A 105 17.02 -21.69 19.53
N PHE A 106 16.90 -21.79 18.21
CA PHE A 106 16.22 -20.79 17.39
C PHE A 106 14.76 -20.61 17.84
N TRP A 107 14.05 -21.71 18.05
CA TRP A 107 12.65 -21.67 18.47
C TRP A 107 12.48 -21.20 19.92
N SER A 108 13.40 -21.52 20.83
CA SER A 108 13.37 -20.96 22.19
C SER A 108 13.61 -19.45 22.17
N THR A 109 14.59 -18.96 21.41
CA THR A 109 14.87 -17.52 21.29
C THR A 109 13.72 -16.79 20.59
N TRP A 110 13.10 -17.39 19.57
CA TRP A 110 11.90 -16.83 18.94
C TRP A 110 10.75 -16.67 19.93
N LYS A 111 10.48 -17.68 20.77
CA LYS A 111 9.43 -17.60 21.78
C LYS A 111 9.66 -16.43 22.75
N GLU A 112 10.90 -16.25 23.23
CA GLU A 112 11.26 -15.14 24.10
C GLU A 112 11.13 -13.77 23.42
N ASP A 113 11.58 -13.67 22.16
CA ASP A 113 11.51 -12.43 21.38
C ASP A 113 10.06 -12.06 21.02
N TYR A 114 9.25 -13.05 20.64
CA TYR A 114 7.84 -12.88 20.36
C TYR A 114 7.07 -12.40 21.60
N ALA A 115 7.33 -12.98 22.78
CA ALA A 115 6.77 -12.51 24.05
C ALA A 115 7.15 -11.06 24.37
N ARG A 116 8.28 -10.57 23.84
CA ARG A 116 8.74 -9.18 23.95
C ARG A 116 8.24 -8.28 22.81
N GLY A 117 7.36 -8.76 21.93
CA GLY A 117 6.89 -8.03 20.75
C GLY A 117 7.98 -7.79 19.69
N THR A 118 9.08 -8.54 19.75
CA THR A 118 10.21 -8.41 18.84
C THR A 118 9.94 -9.23 17.57
N PRO A 119 10.01 -8.64 16.37
CA PRO A 119 9.68 -9.35 15.13
C PRO A 119 10.73 -10.41 14.79
N ILE A 120 10.31 -11.50 14.12
CA ILE A 120 11.15 -12.69 13.85
C ILE A 120 12.45 -12.36 13.12
N ARG A 121 12.49 -11.26 12.35
CA ARG A 121 13.72 -10.77 11.70
C ARG A 121 14.83 -10.45 12.72
N GLU A 122 14.48 -9.93 13.90
CA GLU A 122 15.45 -9.60 14.94
C GLU A 122 15.91 -10.86 15.67
N THR A 123 15.03 -11.85 15.84
CA THR A 123 15.39 -13.19 16.31
C THR A 123 16.31 -13.90 15.32
N ILE A 124 16.03 -13.82 14.03
CA ILE A 124 16.88 -14.36 12.96
C ILE A 124 18.25 -13.66 13.01
N LYS A 125 18.29 -12.33 13.17
CA LYS A 125 19.54 -11.57 13.34
C LYS A 125 20.29 -11.95 14.62
N SER A 126 19.60 -12.19 15.73
CA SER A 126 20.22 -12.51 17.02
C SER A 126 20.77 -13.94 17.04
N THR A 127 20.01 -14.91 16.52
CA THR A 127 20.39 -16.32 16.42
C THR A 127 21.44 -16.59 15.34
N ALA A 128 21.45 -15.82 14.23
CA ALA A 128 22.51 -15.89 13.22
C ALA A 128 23.85 -15.33 13.70
N ARG A 129 23.88 -14.53 14.78
CA ARG A 129 25.09 -13.89 15.32
C ARG A 129 25.84 -14.73 16.37
N GLY A 130 25.73 -16.06 16.29
CA GLY A 130 26.47 -17.00 17.13
C GLY A 130 27.99 -16.91 16.94
N GLY A 131 28.63 -15.91 17.54
CA GLY A 131 30.10 -15.76 17.56
C GLY A 131 30.58 -14.35 17.20
N LYS A 132 30.96 -13.58 18.23
CA LYS A 132 31.79 -12.35 18.24
C LYS A 132 31.50 -11.25 17.19
N ARG A 133 31.15 -10.08 17.74
CA ARG A 133 31.06 -8.74 17.11
C ARG A 133 32.05 -8.52 15.95
N GLY A 134 31.57 -8.57 14.72
CA GLY A 134 32.14 -7.89 13.56
C GLY A 134 31.14 -6.83 13.09
N GLY A 135 31.58 -5.57 12.98
CA GLY A 135 30.73 -4.46 12.55
C GLY A 135 30.22 -4.60 11.11
N PRO A 136 29.24 -3.76 10.71
CA PRO A 136 28.53 -3.82 9.42
C PRO A 136 29.43 -3.76 8.17
N ASP A 137 30.71 -3.41 8.31
CA ASP A 137 31.66 -3.29 7.19
C ASP A 137 32.51 -4.54 6.91
N SER A 138 32.34 -5.65 7.65
CA SER A 138 33.33 -6.76 7.62
C SER A 138 33.07 -7.93 6.66
N TYR A 139 31.96 -7.97 5.90
CA TYR A 139 31.59 -9.18 5.14
C TYR A 139 31.13 -8.95 3.69
N GLY A 140 31.83 -8.15 2.88
CA GLY A 140 31.68 -8.15 1.41
C GLY A 140 30.31 -7.69 0.85
N TYR A 141 29.35 -7.35 1.70
CA TYR A 141 28.01 -6.89 1.31
C TYR A 141 28.07 -5.55 0.54
N THR A 142 28.99 -4.67 0.93
CA THR A 142 29.28 -3.42 0.22
C THR A 142 29.89 -3.68 -1.17
N ALA A 143 30.68 -4.74 -1.33
CA ALA A 143 31.19 -5.18 -2.63
C ALA A 143 30.07 -5.75 -3.51
N PHE A 144 29.12 -6.53 -2.93
CA PHE A 144 27.92 -6.98 -3.64
C PHE A 144 27.01 -5.82 -4.07
N ARG A 145 26.86 -4.79 -3.22
CA ARG A 145 26.14 -3.55 -3.58
C ARG A 145 26.77 -2.79 -4.74
N ARG A 146 28.09 -2.91 -4.94
CA ARG A 146 28.84 -2.32 -6.07
C ARG A 146 29.00 -3.25 -7.28
N ALA A 147 28.49 -4.48 -7.20
CA ALA A 147 28.57 -5.49 -8.25
C ALA A 147 27.26 -5.60 -9.06
N THR A 148 26.40 -4.58 -9.03
CA THR A 148 25.20 -4.60 -9.87
C THR A 148 25.56 -4.29 -11.33
N PRO A 149 24.77 -4.76 -12.30
CA PRO A 149 24.98 -4.39 -13.70
C PRO A 149 25.01 -2.87 -13.92
N ALA A 150 24.28 -2.08 -13.12
CA ALA A 150 24.24 -0.62 -13.24
C ALA A 150 25.56 0.03 -12.80
N ASP A 151 26.15 -0.44 -11.70
CA ASP A 151 27.44 0.07 -11.21
C ASP A 151 28.59 -0.34 -12.15
N ILE A 152 28.57 -1.58 -12.62
CA ILE A 152 29.54 -2.05 -13.62
C ILE A 152 29.41 -1.28 -14.94
N TRP A 153 28.17 -1.01 -15.37
CA TRP A 153 27.94 -0.19 -16.54
C TRP A 153 28.40 1.26 -16.34
N LYS A 154 28.21 1.85 -15.15
CA LYS A 154 28.80 3.15 -14.77
C LYS A 154 30.33 3.12 -14.91
N ASP A 155 30.99 2.12 -14.35
CA ASP A 155 32.46 1.97 -14.46
C ASP A 155 32.92 1.81 -15.92
N ASN A 156 32.22 0.98 -16.70
CA ASN A 156 32.53 0.77 -18.12
C ASN A 156 32.35 2.06 -18.95
N ARG A 157 31.37 2.89 -18.60
CA ARG A 157 31.19 4.21 -19.21
C ARG A 157 32.33 5.15 -18.84
N SER A 158 32.76 5.20 -17.57
CA SER A 158 33.95 5.95 -17.16
C SER A 158 35.20 5.50 -17.92
N LEU A 159 35.46 4.20 -18.02
CA LEU A 159 36.57 3.65 -18.78
C LEU A 159 36.46 3.97 -20.28
N ASN A 160 35.25 3.96 -20.84
CA ASN A 160 35.01 4.36 -22.23
C ASN A 160 35.38 5.83 -22.47
N ARG A 161 35.15 6.73 -21.51
CA ARG A 161 35.56 8.14 -21.59
C ARG A 161 37.08 8.30 -21.60
N GLU A 162 37.81 7.46 -20.88
CA GLU A 162 39.28 7.49 -20.86
C GLU A 162 39.93 6.99 -22.16
N ARG A 163 39.19 6.26 -23.01
CA ARG A 163 39.71 5.77 -24.29
C ARG A 163 39.99 6.92 -25.27
N PRO A 164 41.00 6.76 -26.15
CA PRO A 164 41.21 7.67 -27.28
C PRO A 164 39.92 7.84 -28.10
N ALA A 165 39.70 9.05 -28.62
CA ALA A 165 38.45 9.40 -29.32
C ALA A 165 38.10 8.42 -30.46
N SER A 166 39.09 7.86 -31.16
CA SER A 166 38.89 6.88 -32.23
C SER A 166 38.36 5.52 -31.77
N LYS A 167 38.45 5.21 -30.47
CA LYS A 167 38.01 3.92 -29.87
C LYS A 167 36.85 4.08 -28.90
N ARG A 168 36.37 5.31 -28.70
CA ARG A 168 35.27 5.62 -27.78
C ARG A 168 33.95 5.28 -28.48
N VAL A 169 33.09 4.50 -27.81
CA VAL A 169 31.71 4.28 -28.26
C VAL A 169 30.78 5.31 -27.61
N LEU A 170 29.58 5.49 -28.17
CA LEU A 170 28.58 6.33 -27.52
C LEU A 170 28.22 5.75 -26.14
N GLU A 171 28.00 6.62 -25.15
CA GLU A 171 27.72 6.24 -23.75
C GLU A 171 26.62 5.18 -23.62
N HIS A 172 25.52 5.34 -24.36
CA HIS A 172 24.36 4.44 -24.36
C HIS A 172 24.58 3.16 -25.18
N GLN A 173 25.66 3.09 -25.96
CA GLN A 173 26.10 1.93 -26.71
C GLN A 173 27.19 1.13 -25.97
N VAL A 174 27.64 1.60 -24.80
CA VAL A 174 28.55 0.83 -23.95
C VAL A 174 27.84 -0.47 -23.57
N PRO A 175 28.42 -1.64 -23.91
CA PRO A 175 27.74 -2.91 -23.77
C PRO A 175 27.46 -3.24 -22.30
N ILE A 176 26.24 -3.71 -22.05
CA ILE A 176 25.85 -4.29 -20.76
C ILE A 176 26.04 -5.80 -20.88
N THR A 177 27.02 -6.32 -20.16
CA THR A 177 27.30 -7.76 -20.15
C THR A 177 26.23 -8.51 -19.36
N ASP A 178 25.90 -9.71 -19.80
CA ASP A 178 24.95 -10.60 -19.10
C ASP A 178 25.61 -11.42 -17.97
N SER A 179 26.94 -11.32 -17.84
CA SER A 179 27.72 -11.85 -16.72
C SER A 179 28.88 -10.89 -16.41
N HIS A 180 29.52 -11.04 -15.24
CA HIS A 180 30.69 -10.23 -14.89
C HIS A 180 31.60 -10.95 -13.90
N GLN A 181 32.92 -10.81 -14.01
CA GLN A 181 33.86 -11.46 -13.08
C GLN A 181 33.65 -11.03 -11.61
N ARG A 182 33.15 -9.81 -11.37
CA ARG A 182 32.80 -9.32 -10.02
C ARG A 182 31.75 -10.17 -9.30
N ILE A 183 30.83 -10.84 -10.01
CA ILE A 183 29.89 -11.77 -9.36
C ILE A 183 30.53 -13.14 -9.08
N GLU A 184 31.71 -13.39 -9.64
CA GLU A 184 32.56 -14.54 -9.35
C GLU A 184 33.61 -14.26 -8.27
N GLU A 185 33.74 -13.00 -7.81
CA GLU A 185 34.62 -12.66 -6.72
C GLU A 185 34.27 -13.44 -5.47
N ARG A 186 35.31 -13.98 -4.84
CA ARG A 186 35.19 -14.86 -3.68
C ARG A 186 34.39 -14.21 -2.56
N ASP A 187 34.57 -12.92 -2.31
CA ASP A 187 33.89 -12.21 -1.23
C ASP A 187 32.39 -12.01 -1.53
N VAL A 188 32.03 -11.75 -2.79
CA VAL A 188 30.64 -11.64 -3.23
C VAL A 188 29.94 -12.98 -3.14
N GLN A 189 30.58 -14.04 -3.65
CA GLN A 189 30.01 -15.37 -3.59
C GLN A 189 29.97 -15.90 -2.15
N ALA A 190 30.95 -15.58 -1.31
CA ALA A 190 30.94 -15.94 0.11
C ALA A 190 29.89 -15.15 0.89
N ALA A 191 29.68 -13.87 0.60
CA ALA A 191 28.58 -13.10 1.19
C ALA A 191 27.22 -13.66 0.76
N LEU A 192 27.06 -14.03 -0.51
CA LEU A 192 25.84 -14.67 -1.00
C LEU A 192 25.64 -16.06 -0.40
N ALA A 193 26.72 -16.83 -0.19
CA ALA A 193 26.69 -18.12 0.47
C ALA A 193 26.32 -18.01 1.95
N ARG A 194 26.94 -17.07 2.68
CA ARG A 194 26.53 -16.74 4.06
C ARG A 194 25.13 -16.19 4.14
N GLY A 195 24.67 -15.50 3.10
CA GLY A 195 23.28 -15.14 3.01
C GLY A 195 22.44 -16.40 2.86
N LEU A 196 22.37 -16.93 1.65
CA LEU A 196 21.46 -18.01 1.30
C LEU A 196 21.60 -19.28 2.13
N PHE A 197 22.79 -19.58 2.64
CA PHE A 197 23.08 -20.85 3.33
C PHE A 197 23.75 -20.64 4.71
N GLY A 198 23.96 -19.41 5.18
CA GLY A 198 24.63 -19.07 6.44
C GLY A 198 26.09 -19.52 6.56
N ASP A 199 26.68 -19.33 7.75
CA ASP A 199 28.13 -19.32 7.91
C ASP A 199 28.82 -20.64 7.55
N HIS A 200 28.20 -21.80 7.76
CA HIS A 200 28.82 -23.08 7.43
C HIS A 200 28.97 -23.31 5.92
N ALA A 201 28.29 -22.54 5.06
CA ALA A 201 28.52 -22.58 3.61
C ALA A 201 29.85 -21.91 3.22
N VAL A 202 30.52 -21.28 4.19
CA VAL A 202 31.82 -20.64 4.03
C VAL A 202 32.76 -21.12 5.13
N SER A 203 33.86 -21.74 4.75
CA SER A 203 34.93 -22.12 5.69
C SER A 203 35.42 -20.92 6.51
N SER A 204 36.09 -21.19 7.64
CA SER A 204 36.71 -20.17 8.51
C SER A 204 37.68 -19.23 7.79
N ARG A 205 38.20 -19.64 6.63
CA ARG A 205 39.07 -18.82 5.76
C ARG A 205 38.29 -17.95 4.76
N GLY A 206 36.95 -17.90 4.81
CA GLY A 206 36.14 -17.16 3.84
C GLY A 206 36.01 -17.83 2.46
N THR A 207 36.39 -19.10 2.32
CA THR A 207 36.17 -19.88 1.08
C THR A 207 34.82 -20.60 1.14
N ILE A 208 34.05 -20.56 0.05
CA ILE A 208 32.77 -21.29 -0.05
C ILE A 208 33.04 -22.78 -0.05
N VAL A 209 32.23 -23.51 0.72
CA VAL A 209 32.27 -24.96 0.78
C VAL A 209 31.85 -25.53 -0.59
N PRO A 210 32.64 -26.44 -1.21
CA PRO A 210 32.50 -26.84 -2.62
C PRO A 210 31.07 -27.20 -3.07
N GLU A 211 30.29 -27.79 -2.18
CA GLU A 211 28.92 -28.24 -2.38
C GLU A 211 27.94 -27.10 -2.69
N TYR A 212 28.20 -25.86 -2.23
CA TYR A 212 27.34 -24.70 -2.50
C TYR A 212 27.74 -23.92 -3.74
N ILE A 213 28.96 -24.11 -4.24
CA ILE A 213 29.52 -23.32 -5.35
C ILE A 213 28.59 -23.34 -6.58
N PRO A 214 28.07 -24.49 -7.04
CA PRO A 214 27.18 -24.52 -8.21
C PRO A 214 25.88 -23.72 -8.02
N ALA A 215 25.25 -23.85 -6.85
CA ALA A 215 24.00 -23.15 -6.53
C ALA A 215 24.23 -21.63 -6.41
N ILE A 216 25.28 -21.21 -5.71
CA ILE A 216 25.65 -19.80 -5.56
C ILE A 216 25.95 -19.16 -6.90
N ARG A 217 26.71 -19.83 -7.77
CA ARG A 217 26.98 -19.36 -9.13
C ARG A 217 25.71 -19.21 -9.94
N CYS A 218 24.83 -20.21 -9.90
CA CYS A 218 23.55 -20.18 -10.62
C CYS A 218 22.68 -19.00 -10.17
N PHE A 219 22.49 -18.81 -8.85
CA PHE A 219 21.66 -17.72 -8.33
C PHE A 219 22.27 -16.34 -8.58
N ALA A 220 23.59 -16.19 -8.39
CA ALA A 220 24.28 -14.94 -8.68
C ALA A 220 24.14 -14.57 -10.16
N GLN A 221 24.39 -15.53 -11.06
CA GLN A 221 24.31 -15.35 -12.51
C GLN A 221 22.88 -15.01 -12.95
N GLN A 222 21.87 -15.78 -12.54
CA GLN A 222 20.48 -15.54 -12.94
C GLN A 222 19.95 -14.18 -12.43
N LYS A 223 20.30 -13.80 -11.19
CA LYS A 223 19.94 -12.49 -10.63
C LYS A 223 20.63 -11.36 -11.38
N TYR A 224 21.90 -11.54 -11.72
CA TYR A 224 22.67 -10.58 -12.51
C TYR A 224 22.07 -10.42 -13.93
N GLU A 225 21.78 -11.50 -14.63
CA GLU A 225 21.13 -11.50 -15.96
C GLU A 225 19.79 -10.79 -15.96
N ASN A 226 18.95 -11.06 -14.95
CA ASN A 226 17.65 -10.39 -14.81
C ASN A 226 17.82 -8.88 -14.64
N LYS A 227 18.77 -8.45 -13.80
CA LYS A 227 19.10 -7.04 -13.62
C LYS A 227 19.73 -6.43 -14.89
N ALA A 228 20.58 -7.16 -15.60
CA ALA A 228 21.21 -6.72 -16.84
C ALA A 228 20.16 -6.51 -17.96
N ARG A 229 19.22 -7.44 -18.12
CA ARG A 229 18.08 -7.29 -19.05
C ARG A 229 17.16 -6.12 -18.70
N SER A 230 16.93 -5.89 -17.41
CA SER A 230 16.21 -4.71 -16.95
C SER A 230 16.97 -3.42 -17.30
N LEU A 231 18.27 -3.39 -17.02
CA LEU A 231 19.14 -2.24 -17.31
C LEU A 231 19.19 -1.94 -18.81
N LYS A 232 19.32 -2.94 -19.69
CA LYS A 232 19.32 -2.75 -21.17
C LYS A 232 18.08 -1.97 -21.62
N ARG A 233 16.90 -2.34 -21.11
CA ARG A 233 15.64 -1.63 -21.40
C ARG A 233 15.65 -0.21 -20.84
N LYS A 234 16.14 -0.03 -19.61
CA LYS A 234 16.22 1.30 -18.96
C LYS A 234 17.19 2.23 -19.66
N VAL A 235 18.34 1.74 -20.15
CA VAL A 235 19.33 2.54 -20.90
C VAL A 235 18.76 2.99 -22.25
N ALA A 236 18.02 2.12 -22.96
CA ALA A 236 17.33 2.53 -24.19
C ALA A 236 16.28 3.63 -23.92
N THR A 237 15.51 3.48 -22.84
CA THR A 237 14.57 4.51 -22.39
C THR A 237 15.29 5.81 -21.98
N SER A 238 16.41 5.70 -21.27
CA SER A 238 17.24 6.83 -20.84
C SER A 238 17.75 7.62 -22.05
N PHE A 239 18.25 6.93 -23.07
CA PHE A 239 18.70 7.56 -24.31
C PHE A 239 17.57 8.35 -25.00
N SER A 240 16.39 7.76 -25.14
CA SER A 240 15.23 8.44 -25.73
C SER A 240 14.81 9.67 -24.91
N ARG A 241 14.86 9.58 -23.57
CA ARG A 241 14.57 10.71 -22.67
C ARG A 241 15.63 11.80 -22.78
N MET A 242 16.92 11.46 -22.88
CA MET A 242 18.00 12.41 -23.12
C MET A 242 17.80 13.16 -24.44
N GLN A 243 17.46 12.47 -25.54
CA GLN A 243 17.18 13.13 -26.83
C GLN A 243 15.98 14.08 -26.74
N LYS A 244 14.95 13.69 -25.99
CA LYS A 244 13.79 14.56 -25.71
C LYS A 244 14.20 15.80 -24.91
N VAL A 245 15.11 15.66 -23.94
CA VAL A 245 15.69 16.79 -23.19
C VAL A 245 16.46 17.72 -24.13
N ASP A 246 17.31 17.18 -25.00
CA ASP A 246 18.07 17.98 -25.97
C ASP A 246 17.15 18.79 -26.89
N ALA A 247 16.14 18.14 -27.48
CA ALA A 247 15.17 18.80 -28.34
C ALA A 247 14.39 19.91 -27.60
N LYS A 248 13.99 19.64 -26.35
CA LYS A 248 13.22 20.60 -25.54
C LYS A 248 14.07 21.74 -24.99
N LEU A 249 15.35 21.49 -24.69
CA LEU A 249 16.30 22.55 -24.29
C LEU A 249 16.59 23.48 -25.46
N GLN A 250 16.81 22.94 -26.66
CA GLN A 250 16.99 23.76 -27.85
C GLN A 250 15.74 24.63 -28.13
N GLU A 251 14.55 24.03 -28.10
CA GLU A 251 13.28 24.76 -28.24
C GLU A 251 13.14 25.87 -27.19
N ALA A 252 13.54 25.60 -25.93
CA ALA A 252 13.51 26.58 -24.85
C ALA A 252 14.54 27.71 -25.03
N GLN A 253 15.71 27.42 -25.60
CA GLN A 253 16.73 28.43 -25.90
C GLN A 253 16.31 29.36 -27.05
N GLU A 254 15.65 28.81 -28.08
CA GLU A 254 15.17 29.56 -29.24
C GLU A 254 13.93 30.40 -28.91
N LEU A 255 12.89 29.78 -28.33
CA LEU A 255 11.61 30.43 -28.09
C LEU A 255 11.58 31.27 -26.81
N LYS A 256 12.36 30.88 -25.79
CA LYS A 256 12.38 31.49 -24.45
C LYS A 256 10.97 31.71 -23.86
N SER A 257 10.03 30.84 -24.23
CA SER A 257 8.63 30.95 -23.83
C SER A 257 8.37 30.10 -22.58
N PRO A 258 7.36 30.46 -21.76
CA PRO A 258 6.97 29.67 -20.58
C PRO A 258 6.68 28.21 -20.91
N ALA A 259 6.02 27.94 -22.05
CA ALA A 259 5.67 26.60 -22.48
C ALA A 259 6.91 25.76 -22.83
N ALA A 260 7.86 26.34 -23.57
CA ALA A 260 9.10 25.66 -23.92
C ALA A 260 9.96 25.36 -22.68
N LEU A 261 10.06 26.31 -21.74
CA LEU A 261 10.80 26.14 -20.48
C LEU A 261 10.20 25.05 -19.58
N ARG A 262 8.86 24.96 -19.48
CA ARG A 262 8.19 23.84 -18.78
C ARG A 262 8.42 22.52 -19.48
N GLY A 263 8.38 22.50 -20.82
CA GLY A 263 8.68 21.32 -21.62
C GLY A 263 10.08 20.78 -21.36
N ALA A 264 11.08 21.67 -21.30
CA ALA A 264 12.47 21.32 -20.96
C ALA A 264 12.59 20.80 -19.52
N THR A 265 11.95 21.48 -18.56
CA THR A 265 11.92 21.07 -17.14
C THR A 265 11.32 19.68 -16.96
N SER A 266 10.15 19.43 -17.54
CA SER A 266 9.45 18.15 -17.44
C SER A 266 10.27 17.02 -18.09
N ALA A 267 10.85 17.26 -19.26
CA ALA A 267 11.72 16.29 -19.91
C ALA A 267 12.95 15.96 -19.04
N LEU A 268 13.56 16.97 -18.40
CA LEU A 268 14.72 16.78 -17.53
C LEU A 268 14.37 15.99 -16.26
N ALA A 269 13.23 16.28 -15.62
CA ALA A 269 12.74 15.53 -14.46
C ALA A 269 12.40 14.08 -14.81
N GLU A 270 11.77 13.83 -15.96
CA GLU A 270 11.53 12.47 -16.48
C GLU A 270 12.85 11.73 -16.71
N TRP A 271 13.84 12.37 -17.32
CA TRP A 271 15.14 11.76 -17.55
C TRP A 271 15.88 11.46 -16.25
N GLN A 272 15.88 12.39 -15.29
CA GLN A 272 16.51 12.22 -13.98
C GLN A 272 16.04 10.96 -13.26
N ARG A 273 14.73 10.68 -13.24
CA ARG A 273 14.18 9.46 -12.63
C ARG A 273 14.80 8.20 -13.23
N THR A 274 14.97 8.16 -14.55
CA THR A 274 15.62 7.02 -15.23
C THR A 274 17.13 7.04 -14.99
N ALA A 275 17.77 8.21 -15.05
CA ALA A 275 19.20 8.42 -14.82
C ALA A 275 19.62 7.94 -13.42
N THR A 276 18.79 8.11 -12.39
CA THR A 276 19.08 7.60 -11.04
C THR A 276 19.18 6.08 -11.03
N GLU A 277 18.29 5.39 -11.74
CA GLU A 277 18.26 3.93 -11.82
C GLU A 277 19.39 3.36 -12.68
N THR A 278 19.79 4.09 -13.72
CA THR A 278 20.89 3.74 -14.63
C THR A 278 22.24 4.28 -14.17
N LYS A 279 22.29 5.00 -13.03
CA LYS A 279 23.49 5.62 -12.45
C LYS A 279 24.16 6.67 -13.36
N GLU A 280 23.34 7.46 -14.04
CA GLU A 280 23.77 8.51 -14.98
C GLU A 280 23.71 9.93 -14.39
N VAL A 281 23.13 10.11 -13.20
CA VAL A 281 22.95 11.44 -12.58
C VAL A 281 24.29 12.14 -12.33
N ASP A 282 25.34 11.39 -11.99
CA ASP A 282 26.69 11.92 -11.72
C ASP A 282 27.49 12.20 -13.00
N ASP A 283 26.92 11.94 -14.19
CA ASP A 283 27.65 12.11 -15.44
C ASP A 283 27.72 13.58 -15.87
N LEU A 284 28.86 13.96 -16.44
CA LEU A 284 29.08 15.28 -17.03
C LEU A 284 28.00 15.65 -18.05
N HIS A 285 27.48 14.67 -18.80
CA HIS A 285 26.43 14.89 -19.79
C HIS A 285 25.08 15.24 -19.16
N PHE A 286 24.75 14.65 -18.02
CA PHE A 286 23.54 14.98 -17.28
C PHE A 286 23.69 16.38 -16.66
N HIS A 287 24.77 16.61 -15.91
CA HIS A 287 25.05 17.91 -15.28
C HIS A 287 25.18 19.06 -16.27
N SER A 288 25.72 18.82 -17.47
CA SER A 288 25.80 19.85 -18.52
C SER A 288 24.42 20.34 -18.95
N ARG A 289 23.43 19.44 -19.07
CA ARG A 289 22.05 19.79 -19.47
C ARG A 289 21.29 20.45 -18.32
N GLU A 290 21.46 19.95 -17.11
CA GLU A 290 20.96 20.57 -15.89
C GLU A 290 21.50 22.00 -15.74
N THR A 291 22.82 22.16 -15.89
CA THR A 291 23.47 23.48 -15.86
C THR A 291 22.98 24.35 -17.00
N SER A 292 22.77 23.82 -18.20
CA SER A 292 22.24 24.57 -19.33
C SER A 292 20.83 25.10 -19.05
N LEU A 293 19.96 24.30 -18.42
CA LEU A 293 18.63 24.75 -18.01
C LEU A 293 18.72 25.79 -16.88
N LYS A 294 19.59 25.58 -15.89
CA LYS A 294 19.84 26.56 -14.81
C LYS A 294 20.33 27.89 -15.36
N GLN A 295 21.30 27.86 -16.28
CA GLN A 295 21.85 29.06 -16.93
C GLN A 295 20.82 29.76 -17.82
N LEU A 296 19.94 28.99 -18.48
CA LEU A 296 18.84 29.56 -19.24
C LEU A 296 17.91 30.37 -18.32
N TRP A 297 17.53 29.82 -17.16
CA TRP A 297 16.75 30.53 -16.16
C TRP A 297 17.46 31.78 -15.61
N LEU A 298 18.76 31.68 -15.30
CA LEU A 298 19.57 32.81 -14.84
C LEU A 298 19.64 33.93 -15.90
N SER A 299 19.82 33.58 -17.17
CA SER A 299 19.87 34.54 -18.28
C SER A 299 18.55 35.30 -18.48
N LEU A 300 17.44 34.70 -18.04
CA LEU A 300 16.11 35.29 -18.06
C LEU A 300 15.79 36.10 -16.79
N GLY A 301 16.73 36.17 -15.83
CA GLY A 301 16.58 36.92 -14.59
C GLY A 301 15.97 36.13 -13.43
N PHE A 302 15.85 34.80 -13.54
CA PHE A 302 15.30 33.93 -12.52
C PHE A 302 16.42 33.10 -11.85
N GLY A 303 16.73 33.37 -10.58
CA GLY A 303 17.76 32.67 -9.81
C GLY A 303 17.94 33.22 -8.40
N ASN A 304 18.65 32.49 -7.53
CA ASN A 304 18.94 32.93 -6.16
C ASN A 304 19.87 34.16 -6.17
N SER A 305 19.55 35.17 -5.37
CA SER A 305 20.20 36.50 -5.40
C SER A 305 21.69 36.52 -5.05
N GLU A 306 22.22 35.42 -4.50
CA GLU A 306 23.64 35.32 -4.10
C GLU A 306 24.59 35.08 -5.28
N GLU A 307 24.12 34.48 -6.39
CA GLU A 307 24.93 34.26 -7.61
C GLU A 307 24.75 35.39 -8.64
N ALA A 308 23.70 36.21 -8.50
CA ALA A 308 23.42 37.33 -9.38
C ALA A 308 24.25 38.57 -8.99
N GLY A 309 25.57 38.50 -9.21
CA GLY A 309 26.41 39.69 -9.20
C GLY A 309 25.80 40.75 -10.11
N LYS A 310 25.65 41.99 -9.61
CA LYS A 310 24.99 43.18 -10.19
C LYS A 310 25.08 43.30 -11.74
N THR A 311 24.35 42.47 -12.48
CA THR A 311 24.17 42.62 -13.91
C THR A 311 22.84 43.32 -14.12
N SER A 312 22.91 44.56 -14.62
CA SER A 312 21.76 45.38 -14.96
C SER A 312 20.74 44.58 -15.76
N LYS A 313 19.48 44.55 -15.30
CA LYS A 313 18.36 43.93 -16.03
C LYS A 313 18.37 44.43 -17.48
N PRO A 314 18.53 43.58 -18.49
CA PRO A 314 18.47 44.02 -19.88
C PRO A 314 17.07 44.58 -20.14
N LYS A 315 16.98 45.86 -20.54
CA LYS A 315 15.73 46.47 -21.02
C LYS A 315 15.33 45.78 -22.32
N VAL A 316 14.51 44.74 -22.23
CA VAL A 316 13.85 44.16 -23.39
C VAL A 316 12.80 45.17 -23.87
N LYS A 317 13.00 45.71 -25.07
CA LYS A 317 11.99 46.54 -25.74
C LYS A 317 10.78 45.65 -26.05
N SER A 318 9.63 46.03 -25.51
CA SER A 318 8.33 45.42 -25.76
C SER A 318 8.05 45.36 -27.27
N ALA A 319 8.11 44.14 -27.83
CA ALA A 319 7.44 43.80 -29.08
C ALA A 319 6.17 43.02 -28.71
N GLN A 320 5.07 43.31 -29.40
CA GLN A 320 3.79 42.61 -29.23
C GLN A 320 3.99 41.09 -29.39
N GLY A 321 3.72 40.33 -28.31
CA GLY A 321 3.92 38.88 -28.25
C GLY A 321 4.92 38.40 -27.18
N ALA A 322 5.56 39.30 -26.42
CA ALA A 322 6.41 38.91 -25.31
C ALA A 322 5.60 38.30 -24.15
N PRO A 323 6.06 37.17 -23.55
CA PRO A 323 5.41 36.55 -22.39
C PRO A 323 5.28 37.53 -21.23
N THR A 324 4.19 37.43 -20.46
CA THR A 324 4.06 38.25 -19.26
C THR A 324 5.04 37.78 -18.18
N GLU A 325 5.54 38.71 -17.37
CA GLU A 325 6.43 38.40 -16.23
C GLU A 325 5.80 37.35 -15.29
N ALA A 326 4.48 37.39 -15.10
CA ALA A 326 3.73 36.44 -14.29
C ALA A 326 3.75 35.01 -14.88
N GLU A 327 3.70 34.86 -16.20
CA GLU A 327 3.77 33.54 -16.85
C GLU A 327 5.17 32.93 -16.76
N MET A 328 6.20 33.78 -16.87
CA MET A 328 7.60 33.37 -16.69
C MET A 328 7.87 32.97 -15.24
N GLN A 329 7.39 33.75 -14.27
CA GLN A 329 7.47 33.41 -12.84
C GLN A 329 6.76 32.08 -12.53
N ALA A 330 5.59 31.83 -13.13
CA ALA A 330 4.87 30.57 -12.97
C ALA A 330 5.63 29.37 -13.58
N ALA A 331 6.29 29.56 -14.72
CA ALA A 331 7.13 28.51 -15.30
C ALA A 331 8.40 28.25 -14.46
N TYR A 332 8.98 29.28 -13.85
CA TYR A 332 10.11 29.12 -12.92
C TYR A 332 9.70 28.41 -11.62
N ALA A 333 8.52 28.73 -11.08
CA ALA A 333 7.96 28.02 -9.94
C ALA A 333 7.77 26.51 -10.23
N TYR A 334 7.29 26.17 -11.43
CA TYR A 334 7.20 24.77 -11.88
C TYR A 334 8.57 24.08 -11.94
N TYR A 335 9.62 24.77 -12.39
CA TYR A 335 11.00 24.28 -12.34
C TYR A 335 11.47 23.98 -10.91
N LEU A 336 11.19 24.87 -9.96
CA LEU A 336 11.54 24.62 -8.55
C LEU A 336 10.75 23.44 -7.96
N GLU A 337 9.45 23.35 -8.22
CA GLU A 337 8.60 22.31 -7.65
C GLU A 337 8.82 20.92 -8.27
N GLU A 338 8.83 20.80 -9.60
CA GLU A 338 8.92 19.51 -10.27
C GLU A 338 10.35 18.97 -10.29
N TYR A 339 11.34 19.85 -10.51
CA TYR A 339 12.75 19.45 -10.64
C TYR A 339 13.50 19.62 -9.32
N CYS A 340 13.65 20.85 -8.81
CA CYS A 340 14.49 21.09 -7.64
C CYS A 340 13.98 20.42 -6.35
N HIS A 341 12.67 20.41 -6.11
CA HIS A 341 12.08 19.74 -4.95
C HIS A 341 11.85 18.24 -5.19
N GLY A 342 11.68 17.82 -6.44
CA GLY A 342 11.68 16.42 -6.83
C GLY A 342 12.99 15.71 -6.49
N ILE A 343 14.11 16.44 -6.48
CA ILE A 343 15.46 15.95 -6.13
C ILE A 343 15.59 15.60 -4.63
N GLY A 344 14.95 16.36 -3.74
CA GLY A 344 15.04 16.14 -2.28
C GLY A 344 14.20 14.98 -1.74
N SER A 345 13.34 14.37 -2.56
CA SER A 345 12.38 13.34 -2.15
C SER A 345 12.91 11.90 -2.25
N LEU A 346 14.15 11.70 -2.72
CA LEU A 346 14.70 10.38 -3.06
C LEU A 346 15.79 9.87 -2.11
N ASP A 347 16.18 10.65 -1.10
CA ASP A 347 17.12 10.22 -0.07
C ASP A 347 16.43 10.11 1.30
N GLU A 348 16.68 8.99 1.97
CA GLU A 348 16.17 8.66 3.30
C GLU A 348 16.52 9.78 4.29
N SER A 349 15.50 10.54 4.72
CA SER A 349 15.59 11.34 5.93
C SER A 349 14.83 10.58 7.03
N GLU A 350 15.55 10.21 8.08
CA GLU A 350 14.98 9.69 9.32
C GLU A 350 13.83 10.60 9.78
N LEU A 351 12.66 10.00 9.96
CA LEU A 351 11.46 10.69 10.40
C LEU A 351 11.69 11.27 11.81
N PRO A 352 11.59 12.59 12.03
CA PRO A 352 11.55 13.11 13.38
C PRO A 352 10.24 12.69 14.05
N VAL A 353 10.36 12.16 15.27
CA VAL A 353 9.24 11.80 16.14
C VAL A 353 8.36 13.04 16.36
N LEU A 354 7.10 12.94 15.94
CA LEU A 354 6.07 13.94 16.18
C LEU A 354 5.51 13.75 17.60
N GLU A 355 5.77 14.71 18.49
CA GLU A 355 5.01 14.86 19.74
C GLU A 355 3.89 15.90 19.59
N SER A 356 2.77 15.57 20.22
CA SER A 356 1.41 16.08 20.05
C SER A 356 1.11 17.38 20.79
N GLY A 357 0.30 18.26 20.19
CA GLY A 357 -0.31 19.39 20.90
C GLY A 357 -1.36 20.15 20.08
N ILE A 358 -2.61 19.70 20.08
CA ILE A 358 -3.78 20.54 19.81
C ILE A 358 -4.67 20.37 21.04
N THR A 359 -4.95 21.44 21.77
CA THR A 359 -5.85 21.41 22.92
C THR A 359 -7.27 21.06 22.45
N GLY A 360 -7.78 19.94 22.95
CA GLY A 360 -9.00 19.25 22.48
C GLY A 360 -8.74 18.00 21.64
N LEU A 361 -7.49 17.72 21.27
CA LEU A 361 -7.02 16.49 20.61
C LEU A 361 -6.06 15.78 21.56
N HIS A 362 -6.58 14.76 22.24
CA HIS A 362 -5.83 13.92 23.16
C HIS A 362 -4.74 13.12 22.42
N ASN A 363 -3.63 12.84 23.11
CA ASN A 363 -2.41 12.24 22.55
C ASN A 363 -2.65 10.81 22.06
N LEU A 364 -2.99 10.65 20.77
CA LEU A 364 -3.20 9.36 20.11
C LEU A 364 -1.91 8.53 19.95
N ALA A 365 -0.73 9.14 20.15
CA ALA A 365 0.56 8.48 19.96
C ALA A 365 1.00 7.65 21.19
N GLU A 366 0.44 7.88 22.37
CA GLU A 366 0.81 7.18 23.61
C GLU A 366 0.15 5.80 23.77
N GLY A 367 -0.60 5.31 22.77
CA GLY A 367 -1.13 3.94 22.74
C GLY A 367 -2.18 3.60 23.82
N SER A 368 -2.47 4.51 24.74
CA SER A 368 -3.31 4.27 25.93
C SER A 368 -4.67 4.95 25.92
N HIS A 369 -5.00 5.74 24.89
CA HIS A 369 -6.22 6.55 24.88
C HIS A 369 -7.25 6.05 23.89
N ASP A 370 -8.48 5.97 24.38
CA ASP A 370 -9.65 5.47 23.67
C ASP A 370 -9.95 6.25 22.38
N ILE A 371 -9.86 5.59 21.22
CA ILE A 371 -10.28 6.12 19.90
C ILE A 371 -11.81 6.11 19.68
N GLY A 372 -12.59 5.97 20.75
CA GLY A 372 -14.05 5.93 20.76
C GLY A 372 -14.66 4.53 20.78
N VAL A 373 -13.88 3.50 21.16
CA VAL A 373 -14.30 2.09 21.25
C VAL A 373 -13.85 1.38 22.54
N ALA A 374 -13.11 2.01 23.45
CA ALA A 374 -12.62 1.38 24.68
C ALA A 374 -13.76 1.05 25.64
N HIS A 375 -14.82 1.86 25.66
CA HIS A 375 -16.05 1.51 26.38
C HIS A 375 -16.65 0.17 25.89
N LEU A 376 -16.42 -0.20 24.62
CA LEU A 376 -16.86 -1.48 24.06
C LEU A 376 -15.95 -2.65 24.45
N MET A 377 -14.74 -2.43 24.95
CA MET A 377 -13.81 -3.53 25.32
C MET A 377 -14.37 -4.47 26.37
N SER A 378 -15.26 -3.97 27.25
CA SER A 378 -15.94 -4.79 28.24
C SER A 378 -17.13 -5.59 27.69
N PHE A 379 -17.53 -5.38 26.43
CA PHE A 379 -18.74 -5.98 25.87
C PHE A 379 -18.42 -7.35 25.27
N SER A 380 -19.16 -8.38 25.68
CA SER A 380 -19.10 -9.68 25.03
C SER A 380 -19.64 -9.63 23.60
N ALA A 381 -19.24 -10.58 22.74
CA ALA A 381 -19.79 -10.70 21.39
C ALA A 381 -21.32 -10.82 21.39
N LYS A 382 -21.89 -11.55 22.35
CA LYS A 382 -23.35 -11.64 22.56
C LYS A 382 -23.99 -10.28 22.81
N HIS A 383 -23.34 -9.44 23.63
CA HIS A 383 -23.83 -8.10 23.90
C HIS A 383 -23.77 -7.22 22.64
N LEU A 384 -22.68 -7.29 21.87
CA LEU A 384 -22.55 -6.57 20.59
C LEU A 384 -23.64 -6.97 19.58
N TRP A 385 -23.96 -8.27 19.47
CA TRP A 385 -25.06 -8.75 18.63
C TRP A 385 -26.42 -8.24 19.08
N ASN A 386 -26.67 -8.14 20.39
CA ASN A 386 -27.88 -7.52 20.92
C ASN A 386 -27.97 -6.04 20.51
N LEU A 387 -26.85 -5.30 20.57
CA LEU A 387 -26.81 -3.89 20.14
C LEU A 387 -27.13 -3.73 18.65
N LEU A 388 -26.68 -4.69 17.83
CA LEU A 388 -27.02 -4.79 16.40
C LEU A 388 -28.46 -5.26 16.13
N GLY A 389 -29.28 -5.52 17.16
CA GLY A 389 -30.66 -5.97 17.02
C GLY A 389 -30.81 -7.44 16.62
N LEU A 390 -29.75 -8.25 16.81
CA LEU A 390 -29.71 -9.67 16.43
C LEU A 390 -29.36 -10.55 17.64
N PRO A 391 -30.21 -10.59 18.69
CA PRO A 391 -29.91 -11.37 19.88
C PRO A 391 -29.75 -12.86 19.54
N GLY A 392 -28.66 -13.46 20.01
CA GLY A 392 -28.33 -14.87 19.77
C GLY A 392 -27.66 -15.17 18.43
N ALA A 393 -27.44 -14.16 17.57
CA ALA A 393 -26.63 -14.34 16.37
C ALA A 393 -25.16 -14.55 16.72
N ASN A 394 -24.45 -15.23 15.83
CA ASN A 394 -22.99 -15.41 15.88
C ASN A 394 -22.35 -15.17 14.50
N GLN A 395 -23.11 -14.77 13.50
CA GLN A 395 -22.65 -14.46 12.15
C GLN A 395 -23.42 -13.26 11.60
N PHE A 396 -22.81 -12.54 10.66
CA PHE A 396 -23.55 -11.53 9.93
C PHE A 396 -24.71 -12.17 9.14
N PRO A 397 -25.83 -11.45 8.95
CA PRO A 397 -26.87 -11.88 8.04
C PRO A 397 -26.29 -12.24 6.67
N PHE A 398 -26.79 -13.31 6.06
CA PHE A 398 -26.31 -13.79 4.75
C PHE A 398 -24.86 -14.31 4.73
N ALA A 399 -24.17 -14.40 5.87
CA ALA A 399 -22.86 -15.02 5.93
C ALA A 399 -22.95 -16.52 5.61
N GLU A 400 -21.89 -17.07 5.02
CA GLU A 400 -21.78 -18.50 4.71
C GLU A 400 -22.01 -19.35 5.98
N PRO A 401 -23.08 -20.17 6.05
CA PRO A 401 -23.47 -20.88 7.27
C PRO A 401 -22.52 -22.03 7.62
N GLY A 402 -21.65 -22.43 6.69
CA GLY A 402 -20.86 -23.66 6.81
C GLY A 402 -21.63 -24.86 6.25
N ALA A 403 -20.91 -25.91 5.88
CA ALA A 403 -21.54 -27.18 5.53
C ALA A 403 -22.08 -27.84 6.81
N ASN A 404 -23.41 -27.88 6.98
CA ASN A 404 -24.01 -28.88 7.86
C ASN A 404 -23.76 -30.24 7.19
N ASN A 405 -23.29 -31.23 7.95
CA ASN A 405 -22.99 -32.61 7.52
C ASN A 405 -24.22 -33.39 6.96
N THR A 406 -25.03 -32.82 6.08
CA THR A 406 -26.05 -33.55 5.33
C THR A 406 -25.37 -34.23 4.15
N LEU A 407 -25.02 -35.49 4.38
CA LEU A 407 -24.65 -36.52 3.40
C LEU A 407 -25.28 -36.26 2.02
N ASN A 408 -24.46 -36.38 0.97
CA ASN A 408 -24.83 -36.69 -0.44
C ASN A 408 -24.57 -35.62 -1.52
N SER A 409 -23.49 -34.82 -1.46
CA SER A 409 -22.93 -34.22 -2.70
C SER A 409 -21.41 -34.31 -2.76
N SER A 410 -20.92 -35.33 -3.45
CA SER A 410 -19.51 -35.73 -3.61
C SER A 410 -18.61 -34.76 -4.40
N THR A 411 -19.01 -33.50 -4.60
CA THR A 411 -18.27 -32.53 -5.43
C THR A 411 -18.26 -31.09 -4.92
N SER A 412 -18.93 -30.76 -3.82
CA SER A 412 -18.92 -29.41 -3.25
C SER A 412 -17.82 -29.29 -2.19
N GLN A 413 -16.79 -28.49 -2.46
CA GLN A 413 -15.82 -28.05 -1.45
C GLN A 413 -16.57 -27.57 -0.21
N HIS A 414 -16.32 -28.19 0.95
CA HIS A 414 -16.87 -27.75 2.23
C HIS A 414 -16.44 -26.29 2.46
N LYS A 415 -17.40 -25.38 2.45
CA LYS A 415 -17.14 -23.99 2.82
C LYS A 415 -17.24 -23.88 4.33
N THR A 416 -16.19 -23.35 4.95
CA THR A 416 -16.17 -23.07 6.38
C THR A 416 -17.14 -21.95 6.72
N ARG A 417 -17.76 -22.07 7.90
CA ARG A 417 -18.67 -21.08 8.46
C ARG A 417 -17.98 -19.72 8.64
N ALA A 418 -18.59 -18.65 8.13
CA ALA A 418 -18.05 -17.30 8.22
C ALA A 418 -18.46 -16.59 9.53
N VAL A 419 -17.63 -16.68 10.57
CA VAL A 419 -17.85 -16.00 11.88
C VAL A 419 -16.90 -14.81 12.00
N PRO A 420 -17.40 -13.59 12.30
CA PRO A 420 -16.51 -12.44 12.51
C PRO A 420 -15.81 -12.54 13.86
N PHE A 421 -14.56 -12.08 13.90
CA PHE A 421 -13.87 -11.87 15.17
C PHE A 421 -14.51 -10.72 15.95
N TRP A 422 -14.29 -10.70 17.27
CA TRP A 422 -14.86 -9.69 18.15
C TRP A 422 -14.54 -8.25 17.70
N HIS A 423 -13.29 -7.95 17.35
CA HIS A 423 -12.90 -6.61 16.91
C HIS A 423 -13.54 -6.23 15.57
N GLN A 424 -13.81 -7.20 14.70
CA GLN A 424 -14.52 -6.96 13.44
C GLN A 424 -15.99 -6.62 13.69
N LEU A 425 -16.60 -7.24 14.71
CA LEU A 425 -17.95 -6.93 15.15
C LEU A 425 -18.03 -5.53 15.77
N VAL A 426 -17.04 -5.16 16.60
CA VAL A 426 -16.91 -3.81 17.17
C VAL A 426 -16.77 -2.76 16.07
N GLY A 427 -15.86 -2.96 15.11
CA GLY A 427 -15.69 -2.04 13.98
C GLY A 427 -16.96 -1.89 13.15
N THR A 428 -17.66 -3.00 12.87
CA THR A 428 -18.94 -3.00 12.15
C THR A 428 -20.02 -2.23 12.90
N LEU A 429 -20.17 -2.47 14.22
CA LEU A 429 -21.09 -1.74 15.07
C LEU A 429 -20.79 -0.23 15.03
N LYS A 430 -19.52 0.16 15.18
CA LYS A 430 -19.15 1.57 15.23
C LYS A 430 -19.42 2.31 13.92
N ILE A 431 -19.18 1.64 12.78
CA ILE A 431 -19.55 2.19 11.47
C ILE A 431 -21.07 2.38 11.37
N LEU A 432 -21.84 1.39 11.82
CA LEU A 432 -23.31 1.45 11.77
C LEU A 432 -23.87 2.53 12.71
N GLU A 433 -23.30 2.75 13.89
CA GLU A 433 -23.70 3.87 14.76
C GLU A 433 -23.53 5.21 14.06
N GLY A 434 -22.40 5.42 13.37
CA GLY A 434 -22.15 6.64 12.59
C GLY A 434 -23.02 6.76 11.34
N ALA A 435 -23.52 5.63 10.80
CA ALA A 435 -24.35 5.61 9.60
C ALA A 435 -25.78 6.11 9.86
N PHE A 436 -26.25 6.06 11.10
CA PHE A 436 -27.59 6.51 11.48
C PHE A 436 -27.54 7.89 12.15
N THR A 437 -28.54 8.72 11.85
CA THR A 437 -28.56 10.14 12.23
C THR A 437 -29.86 10.51 12.94
N GLN A 438 -29.81 11.59 13.70
CA GLN A 438 -30.93 12.07 14.53
C GLN A 438 -32.00 12.78 13.71
N ARG A 439 -31.64 13.33 12.53
CA ARG A 439 -32.54 14.16 11.71
C ARG A 439 -32.43 13.79 10.24
N THR A 440 -33.55 13.81 9.55
CA THR A 440 -33.57 13.66 8.10
C THR A 440 -32.77 14.77 7.40
N GLY A 441 -32.11 14.45 6.28
CA GLY A 441 -31.23 15.37 5.55
C GLY A 441 -29.83 15.51 6.15
N THR A 442 -29.54 14.89 7.29
CA THR A 442 -28.19 14.86 7.87
C THR A 442 -27.39 13.71 7.28
N CYS A 443 -26.22 13.99 6.71
CA CYS A 443 -25.33 12.96 6.18
C CYS A 443 -24.85 12.00 7.28
N ALA A 444 -24.62 10.73 6.93
CA ALA A 444 -23.94 9.79 7.80
C ALA A 444 -22.54 10.29 8.17
N GLN A 445 -22.07 9.92 9.35
CA GLN A 445 -20.67 10.09 9.71
C GLN A 445 -19.82 9.06 8.94
N PRO A 446 -18.84 9.50 8.12
CA PRO A 446 -17.99 8.55 7.43
C PRO A 446 -17.02 7.87 8.40
N ALA A 447 -16.52 6.70 8.01
CA ALA A 447 -15.59 5.93 8.81
C ALA A 447 -14.27 5.71 8.07
N LEU A 448 -13.16 5.64 8.83
CA LEU A 448 -11.84 5.25 8.33
C LEU A 448 -11.32 4.08 9.15
N LEU A 449 -11.22 2.91 8.52
CA LEU A 449 -10.61 1.72 9.10
C LEU A 449 -9.09 1.81 8.95
N CYS A 450 -8.41 1.98 10.08
CA CYS A 450 -6.95 2.12 10.19
C CYS A 450 -6.26 0.85 10.71
N ASP A 451 -6.97 -0.27 10.77
CA ASP A 451 -6.44 -1.52 11.31
C ASP A 451 -5.19 -1.99 10.54
N ASN A 452 -4.27 -2.66 11.24
CA ASN A 452 -3.12 -3.32 10.64
C ASN A 452 -3.53 -4.30 9.51
N VAL A 453 -2.58 -4.57 8.62
CA VAL A 453 -2.76 -5.57 7.55
C VAL A 453 -3.08 -6.93 8.18
N GLY A 454 -4.04 -7.66 7.58
CA GLY A 454 -4.46 -8.98 8.06
C GLY A 454 -5.60 -9.00 9.08
N LEU A 455 -5.97 -7.86 9.70
CA LEU A 455 -7.04 -7.85 10.74
C LEU A 455 -8.48 -7.97 10.21
N GLY A 456 -8.65 -8.05 8.88
CA GLY A 456 -9.94 -8.33 8.24
C GLY A 456 -10.84 -7.11 8.02
N LYS A 457 -10.27 -5.96 7.60
CA LYS A 457 -11.02 -4.77 7.16
C LYS A 457 -12.09 -5.11 6.10
N THR A 458 -11.77 -6.01 5.18
CA THR A 458 -12.70 -6.52 4.15
C THR A 458 -13.95 -7.15 4.77
N VAL A 459 -13.78 -7.97 5.82
CA VAL A 459 -14.90 -8.64 6.51
C VAL A 459 -15.79 -7.62 7.22
N GLN A 460 -15.20 -6.58 7.82
CA GLN A 460 -15.98 -5.50 8.45
C GLN A 460 -16.85 -4.77 7.42
N ILE A 461 -16.30 -4.43 6.25
CA ILE A 461 -17.05 -3.78 5.17
C ILE A 461 -18.19 -4.68 4.66
N ILE A 462 -17.92 -5.98 4.44
CA ILE A 462 -18.95 -6.97 4.07
C ILE A 462 -20.03 -7.06 5.16
N GLY A 463 -19.62 -7.05 6.44
CA GLY A 463 -20.50 -7.07 7.60
C GLY A 463 -21.45 -5.87 7.61
N VAL A 464 -20.94 -4.65 7.44
CA VAL A 464 -21.76 -3.43 7.34
C VAL A 464 -22.79 -3.54 6.22
N ILE A 465 -22.37 -3.95 5.02
CA ILE A 465 -23.28 -4.07 3.87
C ILE A 465 -24.35 -5.16 4.13
N SER A 466 -23.96 -6.25 4.77
CA SER A 466 -24.86 -7.35 5.12
C SER A 466 -25.89 -6.95 6.18
N MET A 467 -25.48 -6.20 7.19
CA MET A 467 -26.38 -5.65 8.21
C MET A 467 -27.38 -4.65 7.60
N LEU A 468 -26.93 -3.77 6.70
CA LEU A 468 -27.82 -2.82 6.02
C LEU A 468 -28.83 -3.52 5.09
N GLU A 469 -28.43 -4.60 4.42
CA GLU A 469 -29.38 -5.43 3.66
C GLU A 469 -30.41 -6.11 4.56
N HIS A 470 -29.98 -6.59 5.73
CA HIS A 470 -30.88 -7.17 6.71
C HIS A 470 -31.89 -6.14 7.23
N TYR A 471 -31.43 -4.95 7.64
CA TYR A 471 -32.30 -3.89 8.11
C TYR A 471 -33.27 -3.41 7.04
N TYR A 472 -32.83 -3.35 5.77
CA TYR A 472 -33.73 -3.06 4.66
C TYR A 472 -34.85 -4.12 4.55
N LYS A 473 -34.51 -5.42 4.64
CA LYS A 473 -35.54 -6.49 4.62
C LYS A 473 -36.51 -6.36 5.80
N GLN A 474 -36.03 -6.02 6.99
CA GLN A 474 -36.90 -5.75 8.14
C GLN A 474 -37.87 -4.58 7.88
N GLN A 475 -37.45 -3.56 7.14
CA GLN A 475 -38.33 -2.44 6.77
C GLN A 475 -39.44 -2.84 5.78
N GLU A 476 -39.22 -3.86 4.96
CA GLU A 476 -40.21 -4.38 4.01
C GLU A 476 -41.24 -5.32 4.66
N LEU A 477 -40.91 -5.93 5.80
CA LEU A 477 -41.82 -6.84 6.50
C LEU A 477 -43.02 -6.09 7.13
N PRO A 478 -44.17 -6.75 7.30
CA PRO A 478 -45.26 -6.26 8.15
C PRO A 478 -44.77 -6.01 9.58
N VAL A 479 -45.30 -4.99 10.27
CA VAL A 479 -44.80 -4.50 11.56
C VAL A 479 -44.71 -5.62 12.61
N GLU A 480 -45.69 -6.51 12.61
CA GLU A 480 -45.81 -7.67 13.50
C GLU A 480 -44.76 -8.77 13.24
N GLN A 481 -44.09 -8.76 12.08
CA GLN A 481 -43.03 -9.71 11.72
C GLN A 481 -41.63 -9.11 11.82
N ARG A 482 -41.52 -7.81 12.14
CA ARG A 482 -40.23 -7.13 12.23
C ARG A 482 -39.52 -7.54 13.50
N LEU A 483 -38.22 -7.78 13.38
CA LEU A 483 -37.33 -7.77 14.53
C LEU A 483 -37.25 -6.35 15.11
N ALA A 484 -36.88 -6.27 16.39
CA ALA A 484 -36.63 -4.99 17.03
C ALA A 484 -35.52 -4.24 16.26
N PRO A 485 -35.63 -2.91 16.12
CA PRO A 485 -34.54 -2.13 15.53
C PRO A 485 -33.28 -2.26 16.40
N PRO A 486 -32.09 -2.01 15.82
CA PRO A 486 -30.83 -2.07 16.57
C PRO A 486 -30.89 -1.15 17.80
N ALA A 487 -30.47 -1.65 18.96
CA ALA A 487 -30.60 -0.93 20.23
C ALA A 487 -29.91 0.44 20.16
N PHE A 488 -28.74 0.52 19.51
CA PHE A 488 -28.00 1.77 19.36
C PHE A 488 -28.81 2.89 18.68
N THR A 489 -29.74 2.56 17.78
CA THR A 489 -30.57 3.58 17.10
C THR A 489 -31.55 4.24 18.08
N LYS A 490 -32.08 3.45 19.03
CA LYS A 490 -32.97 3.94 20.08
C LYS A 490 -32.17 4.68 21.14
N ASP A 491 -31.07 4.10 21.60
CA ASP A 491 -30.25 4.62 22.70
C ASP A 491 -29.60 5.95 22.32
N ASN A 492 -29.12 6.09 21.07
CA ASN A 492 -28.51 7.31 20.56
C ASN A 492 -29.52 8.30 19.96
N GLY A 493 -30.81 7.94 19.87
CA GLY A 493 -31.84 8.73 19.21
C GLY A 493 -31.58 8.96 17.71
N THR A 494 -31.04 7.96 17.01
CA THR A 494 -30.61 8.02 15.61
C THR A 494 -31.42 7.06 14.72
N PRO A 495 -32.68 7.37 14.38
CA PRO A 495 -33.53 6.45 13.62
C PRO A 495 -33.32 6.50 12.09
N TYR A 496 -32.57 7.48 11.56
CA TYR A 496 -32.52 7.76 10.12
C TYR A 496 -31.19 7.32 9.49
N PHE A 497 -31.21 6.39 8.53
CA PHE A 497 -29.98 5.97 7.85
C PHE A 497 -29.52 7.03 6.84
N GLY A 498 -28.33 7.60 7.04
CA GLY A 498 -27.80 8.65 6.17
C GLY A 498 -28.72 9.87 6.03
N GLY A 499 -29.57 10.12 7.04
CA GLY A 499 -30.59 11.18 6.99
C GLY A 499 -31.81 10.84 6.13
N GLU A 500 -31.97 9.61 5.69
CA GLU A 500 -33.17 9.14 5.00
C GLU A 500 -34.15 8.46 5.97
N LYS A 501 -35.45 8.57 5.68
CA LYS A 501 -36.52 7.97 6.52
C LYS A 501 -36.48 6.44 6.55
N SER A 502 -35.94 5.84 5.50
CA SER A 502 -35.79 4.41 5.31
C SER A 502 -34.47 4.15 4.61
N ILE A 503 -33.93 2.94 4.72
CA ILE A 503 -32.73 2.55 3.98
C ILE A 503 -33.13 2.47 2.50
N PRO A 504 -32.41 3.14 1.59
CA PRO A 504 -32.81 3.15 0.19
C PRO A 504 -32.39 1.86 -0.54
N ASN A 505 -33.18 1.45 -1.53
CA ASN A 505 -32.87 0.33 -2.43
C ASN A 505 -31.82 0.75 -3.48
N LEU A 506 -30.59 1.01 -3.02
CA LEU A 506 -29.45 1.43 -3.83
C LEU A 506 -28.33 0.39 -3.76
N PRO A 507 -27.53 0.23 -4.84
CA PRO A 507 -26.38 -0.66 -4.82
C PRO A 507 -25.28 -0.16 -3.87
N SER A 508 -24.36 -1.05 -3.52
CA SER A 508 -23.13 -0.68 -2.81
C SER A 508 -21.94 -0.74 -3.76
N ILE A 509 -20.96 0.15 -3.58
CA ILE A 509 -19.74 0.20 -4.40
C ILE A 509 -18.51 0.00 -3.52
N VAL A 510 -17.58 -0.81 -4.01
CA VAL A 510 -16.24 -1.00 -3.46
C VAL A 510 -15.26 -0.47 -4.51
N ILE A 511 -14.50 0.55 -4.15
CA ILE A 511 -13.47 1.16 -4.96
C ILE A 511 -12.15 0.59 -4.47
N ALA A 512 -11.48 -0.23 -5.27
CA ALA A 512 -10.28 -0.94 -4.84
C ALA A 512 -9.22 -0.95 -5.95
N PRO A 513 -7.92 -1.00 -5.61
CA PRO A 513 -6.88 -1.22 -6.60
C PRO A 513 -7.21 -2.37 -7.56
N ARG A 514 -6.95 -2.23 -8.85
CA ARG A 514 -7.27 -3.25 -9.88
C ARG A 514 -6.72 -4.63 -9.54
N THR A 515 -5.57 -4.68 -8.87
CA THR A 515 -4.92 -5.91 -8.39
C THR A 515 -5.73 -6.61 -7.30
N LEU A 516 -6.54 -5.89 -6.52
CA LEU A 516 -7.38 -6.42 -5.44
C LEU A 516 -8.82 -6.72 -5.91
N GLY A 517 -9.20 -6.35 -7.14
CA GLY A 517 -10.56 -6.55 -7.65
C GLY A 517 -11.01 -8.02 -7.63
N ASN A 518 -10.12 -8.95 -8.01
CA ASN A 518 -10.40 -10.40 -7.94
C ASN A 518 -10.47 -10.89 -6.49
N GLN A 519 -9.57 -10.41 -5.63
CA GLN A 519 -9.58 -10.74 -4.20
C GLN A 519 -10.91 -10.33 -3.57
N TRP A 520 -11.44 -9.14 -3.87
CA TRP A 520 -12.74 -8.71 -3.37
C TRP A 520 -13.88 -9.64 -3.83
N VAL A 521 -13.89 -10.08 -5.09
CA VAL A 521 -14.88 -11.06 -5.58
C VAL A 521 -14.77 -12.38 -4.81
N GLU A 522 -13.55 -12.90 -4.64
CA GLU A 522 -13.30 -14.16 -3.94
C GLU A 522 -13.72 -14.08 -2.47
N GLN A 523 -13.34 -13.02 -1.76
CA GLN A 523 -13.70 -12.82 -0.36
C GLN A 523 -15.22 -12.66 -0.21
N TRP A 524 -15.89 -11.96 -1.13
CA TRP A 524 -17.35 -11.84 -1.10
C TRP A 524 -18.03 -13.21 -1.23
N ASN A 525 -17.59 -14.01 -2.21
CA ASN A 525 -18.10 -15.37 -2.44
C ASN A 525 -17.77 -16.35 -1.31
N LYS A 526 -16.66 -16.11 -0.60
CA LYS A 526 -16.23 -16.90 0.56
C LYS A 526 -17.06 -16.58 1.80
N PHE A 527 -17.27 -15.31 2.10
CA PHE A 527 -17.91 -14.89 3.34
C PHE A 527 -19.44 -14.85 3.28
N THR A 528 -20.04 -14.82 2.08
CA THR A 528 -21.50 -14.72 1.93
C THR A 528 -22.10 -15.95 1.26
N GLN A 529 -23.34 -16.26 1.63
CA GLN A 529 -24.16 -17.30 1.01
C GLN A 529 -24.35 -17.03 -0.48
N LEU A 530 -24.23 -18.09 -1.27
CA LEU A 530 -24.44 -18.02 -2.71
C LEU A 530 -25.80 -17.40 -3.04
N GLY A 531 -25.78 -16.43 -3.96
CA GLY A 531 -26.97 -15.72 -4.40
C GLY A 531 -27.42 -14.60 -3.47
N SER A 532 -26.95 -14.49 -2.22
CA SER A 532 -27.35 -13.39 -1.31
C SER A 532 -27.01 -12.02 -1.86
N PHE A 533 -25.87 -11.91 -2.55
CA PHE A 533 -25.43 -10.71 -3.25
C PHE A 533 -25.04 -11.06 -4.69
N VAL A 534 -25.11 -10.07 -5.57
CA VAL A 534 -24.63 -10.18 -6.95
C VAL A 534 -23.47 -9.20 -7.12
N VAL A 535 -22.26 -9.74 -7.24
CA VAL A 535 -21.04 -8.95 -7.40
C VAL A 535 -20.78 -8.74 -8.88
N ILE A 536 -20.66 -7.49 -9.29
CA ILE A 536 -20.31 -7.10 -10.66
C ILE A 536 -19.07 -6.21 -10.65
N ARG A 537 -18.23 -6.35 -11.67
CA ARG A 537 -17.03 -5.51 -11.82
C ARG A 537 -17.29 -4.37 -12.78
N TYR A 538 -16.88 -3.17 -12.38
CA TYR A 538 -16.90 -1.96 -13.19
C TYR A 538 -15.48 -1.67 -13.66
N THR A 539 -15.14 -2.17 -14.85
CA THR A 539 -13.81 -2.09 -15.45
C THR A 539 -13.90 -1.67 -16.91
N VAL A 540 -12.81 -1.13 -17.46
CA VAL A 540 -12.71 -0.79 -18.89
C VAL A 540 -12.80 -2.00 -19.81
N ASP A 541 -12.58 -3.21 -19.29
CA ASP A 541 -12.58 -4.46 -20.06
C ASP A 541 -14.00 -5.04 -20.21
N ASN A 542 -14.96 -4.59 -19.38
CA ASN A 542 -16.32 -5.11 -19.35
C ASN A 542 -17.28 -4.39 -20.31
N GLY A 543 -16.75 -3.64 -21.27
CA GLY A 543 -17.52 -2.94 -22.29
C GLY A 543 -17.61 -1.42 -22.08
N PRO A 544 -18.52 -0.74 -22.81
CA PRO A 544 -18.66 0.72 -22.75
C PRO A 544 -19.13 1.20 -21.37
N LEU A 545 -18.31 2.03 -20.75
CA LEU A 545 -18.54 2.61 -19.43
C LEU A 545 -19.77 3.54 -19.41
N GLU A 546 -20.06 4.18 -20.55
CA GLU A 546 -21.14 5.14 -20.76
C GLU A 546 -22.54 4.54 -20.65
N THR A 547 -22.66 3.25 -20.92
CA THR A 547 -23.95 2.54 -20.97
C THR A 547 -24.03 1.40 -19.96
N PHE A 548 -23.04 1.25 -19.09
CA PHE A 548 -22.93 0.13 -18.15
C PHE A 548 -24.19 -0.03 -17.26
N PHE A 549 -24.76 1.10 -16.81
CA PHE A 549 -25.95 1.10 -15.95
C PHE A 549 -27.27 1.21 -16.71
N SER A 550 -27.24 1.56 -18.00
CA SER A 550 -28.43 1.79 -18.82
C SER A 550 -28.76 0.64 -19.77
N ASP A 551 -27.77 -0.15 -20.19
CA ASP A 551 -27.97 -1.30 -21.08
C ASP A 551 -28.92 -2.34 -20.44
N PRO A 552 -30.11 -2.59 -21.02
CA PRO A 552 -31.07 -3.57 -20.52
C PRO A 552 -30.50 -5.00 -20.40
N LYS A 553 -29.50 -5.35 -21.22
CA LYS A 553 -28.80 -6.64 -21.20
C LYS A 553 -27.47 -6.56 -20.44
N GLY A 554 -27.12 -5.39 -19.91
CA GLY A 554 -25.90 -5.15 -19.18
C GLY A 554 -25.84 -5.89 -17.85
N PRO A 555 -24.63 -6.07 -17.28
CA PRO A 555 -24.43 -6.80 -16.03
C PRO A 555 -25.21 -6.17 -14.87
N TYR A 556 -25.26 -4.84 -14.80
CA TYR A 556 -25.99 -4.13 -13.75
C TYR A 556 -27.50 -4.34 -13.83
N LYS A 557 -28.13 -4.13 -15.00
CA LYS A 557 -29.58 -4.31 -15.16
C LYS A 557 -30.00 -5.75 -14.91
N THR A 558 -29.19 -6.71 -15.34
CA THR A 558 -29.40 -8.13 -15.07
C THR A 558 -29.33 -8.41 -13.56
N ALA A 559 -28.29 -7.91 -12.87
CA ALA A 559 -28.11 -8.09 -11.43
C ALA A 559 -29.20 -7.41 -10.58
N ALA A 560 -29.61 -6.19 -10.95
CA ALA A 560 -30.64 -5.42 -10.26
C ALA A 560 -32.06 -5.98 -10.48
N GLY A 561 -32.25 -6.85 -11.48
CA GLY A 561 -33.50 -7.49 -11.82
C GLY A 561 -34.55 -6.55 -12.41
N GLN A 562 -35.74 -7.09 -12.68
CA GLN A 562 -36.86 -6.34 -13.24
C GLN A 562 -37.25 -5.17 -12.33
N ASN A 563 -37.47 -4.00 -12.93
CA ASN A 563 -37.82 -2.75 -12.24
C ASN A 563 -36.83 -2.36 -11.13
N LEU A 564 -35.56 -2.79 -11.21
CA LEU A 564 -34.52 -2.44 -10.25
C LEU A 564 -34.83 -2.86 -8.80
N ARG A 565 -35.67 -3.89 -8.63
CA ARG A 565 -36.15 -4.35 -7.32
C ARG A 565 -35.07 -4.98 -6.45
N ALA A 566 -33.90 -5.31 -6.97
CA ALA A 566 -32.81 -5.96 -6.24
C ALA A 566 -31.51 -5.13 -6.18
N CYS A 567 -31.54 -3.83 -6.50
CA CYS A 567 -30.38 -2.95 -6.48
C CYS A 567 -29.52 -3.06 -5.22
N ARG A 568 -30.15 -3.13 -4.05
CA ARG A 568 -29.50 -3.30 -2.74
C ARG A 568 -28.62 -4.54 -2.59
N ARG A 569 -28.83 -5.58 -3.39
CA ARG A 569 -28.02 -6.81 -3.40
C ARG A 569 -26.86 -6.72 -4.37
N VAL A 570 -26.82 -5.68 -5.20
CA VAL A 570 -25.78 -5.49 -6.20
C VAL A 570 -24.57 -4.82 -5.56
N ILE A 571 -23.42 -5.45 -5.72
CA ILE A 571 -22.12 -4.98 -5.24
C ILE A 571 -21.27 -4.67 -6.46
N ILE A 572 -20.86 -3.41 -6.58
CA ILE A 572 -20.07 -2.95 -7.71
C ILE A 572 -18.62 -2.84 -7.25
N ILE A 573 -17.72 -3.61 -7.85
CA ILE A 573 -16.28 -3.47 -7.62
C ILE A 573 -15.72 -2.59 -8.75
N ALA A 574 -15.38 -1.34 -8.43
CA ALA A 574 -14.81 -0.39 -9.36
C ALA A 574 -13.29 -0.33 -9.22
N ASP A 575 -12.59 -0.56 -10.34
CA ASP A 575 -11.13 -0.59 -10.36
C ASP A 575 -10.54 0.82 -10.17
N LEU A 576 -9.69 0.96 -9.15
CA LEU A 576 -8.78 2.07 -8.90
C LEU A 576 -7.37 1.65 -9.39
N SER A 577 -6.61 2.53 -10.03
CA SER A 577 -5.19 2.27 -10.33
C SER A 577 -4.44 3.61 -10.35
N TYR A 578 -3.18 3.63 -10.75
CA TYR A 578 -2.43 4.87 -10.98
C TYR A 578 -2.27 5.20 -12.48
N ASP A 579 -2.41 4.19 -13.36
CA ASP A 579 -2.15 4.34 -14.79
C ASP A 579 -3.37 4.76 -15.63
N TYR A 580 -3.13 5.26 -16.84
CA TYR A 580 -4.10 5.88 -17.76
C TYR A 580 -5.31 4.99 -18.18
N PHE A 581 -5.32 3.71 -17.78
CA PHE A 581 -6.34 2.70 -18.12
C PHE A 581 -7.30 2.40 -16.95
N GLN A 582 -7.90 3.43 -16.36
CA GLN A 582 -8.81 3.28 -15.22
C GLN A 582 -10.24 3.64 -15.56
N ALA A 583 -11.19 2.87 -15.03
CA ALA A 583 -12.61 3.15 -15.21
C ALA A 583 -13.00 4.49 -14.56
N ILE A 584 -12.70 4.67 -13.27
CA ILE A 584 -13.04 5.90 -12.54
C ILE A 584 -12.34 7.13 -13.12
N SER A 585 -11.05 7.07 -13.43
CA SER A 585 -10.34 8.24 -13.99
C SER A 585 -10.78 8.58 -15.41
N LYS A 586 -11.08 7.59 -16.27
CA LYS A 586 -11.63 7.83 -17.62
C LYS A 586 -13.00 8.49 -17.51
N GLU A 587 -13.86 7.93 -16.67
CA GLU A 587 -15.17 8.52 -16.38
C GLU A 587 -15.01 9.93 -15.86
N ALA A 588 -14.13 10.18 -14.89
CA ALA A 588 -13.90 11.50 -14.32
C ALA A 588 -13.44 12.51 -15.38
N LYS A 589 -12.49 12.13 -16.23
CA LYS A 589 -12.06 12.95 -17.37
C LYS A 589 -13.20 13.23 -18.35
N ARG A 590 -14.07 12.25 -18.59
CA ARG A 590 -15.20 12.37 -19.52
C ARG A 590 -16.30 13.27 -18.95
N CYS A 591 -16.73 13.02 -17.72
CA CYS A 591 -17.96 13.53 -17.12
C CYS A 591 -17.79 14.73 -16.21
N LEU A 592 -16.66 14.87 -15.52
CA LEU A 592 -16.50 15.90 -14.49
C LEU A 592 -15.84 17.14 -15.08
N GLN A 593 -16.30 18.31 -14.65
CA GLN A 593 -15.67 19.57 -15.02
C GLN A 593 -14.18 19.53 -14.64
N PRO A 594 -13.29 20.12 -15.46
CA PRO A 594 -11.90 20.28 -15.05
C PRO A 594 -11.82 21.15 -13.78
N PRO A 595 -10.71 21.07 -13.01
CA PRO A 595 -10.48 22.07 -11.97
C PRO A 595 -10.50 23.48 -12.58
N PRO A 596 -10.99 24.48 -11.84
CA PRO A 596 -10.81 25.86 -12.27
C PRO A 596 -9.30 26.14 -12.42
N GLU A 597 -8.95 26.98 -13.40
CA GLU A 597 -7.55 27.34 -13.71
C GLU A 597 -6.97 28.33 -12.66
N LEU A 598 -7.04 27.94 -11.39
CA LEU A 598 -6.47 28.68 -10.28
C LEU A 598 -4.97 28.39 -10.17
N LYS A 599 -4.21 29.36 -9.67
CA LYS A 599 -2.76 29.24 -9.48
C LYS A 599 -2.37 29.59 -8.05
N GLY A 600 -1.25 29.04 -7.60
CA GLY A 600 -0.62 29.43 -6.34
C GLY A 600 -1.54 29.22 -5.12
N LYS A 601 -1.81 30.30 -4.39
CA LYS A 601 -2.60 30.27 -3.16
C LYS A 601 -4.06 29.89 -3.43
N ASP A 602 -4.68 30.48 -4.44
CA ASP A 602 -6.10 30.25 -4.74
C ASP A 602 -6.38 28.78 -5.10
N ALA A 603 -5.45 28.13 -5.81
CA ALA A 603 -5.53 26.70 -6.11
C ALA A 603 -5.48 25.85 -4.83
N LYS A 604 -4.59 26.18 -3.90
CA LYS A 604 -4.45 25.49 -2.61
C LYS A 604 -5.68 25.70 -1.73
N GLU A 605 -6.24 26.91 -1.72
CA GLU A 605 -7.46 27.20 -0.96
C GLU A 605 -8.67 26.47 -1.54
N HIS A 606 -8.81 26.44 -2.87
CA HIS A 606 -9.85 25.67 -3.53
C HIS A 606 -9.72 24.17 -3.24
N GLU A 607 -8.51 23.61 -3.30
CA GLU A 607 -8.27 22.21 -2.92
C GLU A 607 -8.60 21.96 -1.45
N ALA A 608 -8.23 22.87 -0.55
CA ALA A 608 -8.51 22.77 0.88
C ALA A 608 -10.01 22.77 1.22
N LYS A 609 -10.84 23.46 0.41
CA LYS A 609 -12.30 23.38 0.54
C LYS A 609 -12.85 21.98 0.27
N GLY A 610 -12.18 21.17 -0.54
CA GLY A 610 -12.60 19.80 -0.83
C GLY A 610 -13.98 19.72 -1.48
N GLU A 611 -14.36 20.72 -2.26
CA GLU A 611 -15.65 20.72 -2.95
C GLU A 611 -15.70 19.57 -3.97
N ALA A 612 -16.82 18.84 -3.98
CA ALA A 612 -17.01 17.77 -4.95
C ALA A 612 -17.08 18.39 -6.36
N PRO A 613 -16.47 17.76 -7.37
CA PRO A 613 -16.49 18.29 -8.72
C PRO A 613 -17.92 18.27 -9.30
N ALA A 614 -18.26 19.24 -10.16
CA ALA A 614 -19.53 19.22 -10.87
C ALA A 614 -19.46 18.38 -12.16
N LEU A 615 -20.61 17.91 -12.64
CA LEU A 615 -20.73 17.32 -13.98
C LEU A 615 -20.54 18.39 -15.07
N LYS A 616 -19.92 18.02 -16.18
CA LYS A 616 -19.80 18.87 -17.36
C LYS A 616 -21.18 19.17 -17.94
N TYR A 617 -21.37 20.41 -18.37
CA TYR A 617 -22.52 20.81 -19.16
C TYR A 617 -22.61 19.91 -20.41
N CYS A 618 -23.82 19.43 -20.74
CA CYS A 618 -24.11 18.50 -21.84
C CYS A 618 -23.64 17.04 -21.70
N VAL A 619 -23.00 16.62 -20.60
CA VAL A 619 -22.69 15.18 -20.43
C VAL A 619 -23.89 14.44 -19.87
N ASN A 620 -24.39 13.46 -20.63
CA ASN A 620 -25.36 12.50 -20.11
C ASN A 620 -24.65 11.47 -19.20
N ALA A 621 -24.88 11.59 -17.89
CA ALA A 621 -24.33 10.69 -16.89
C ALA A 621 -25.24 9.47 -16.62
N ALA A 622 -26.44 9.38 -17.19
CA ALA A 622 -27.47 8.40 -16.81
C ALA A 622 -27.05 6.92 -16.95
N GLY A 623 -26.13 6.61 -17.86
CA GLY A 623 -25.58 5.25 -18.01
C GLY A 623 -24.20 5.05 -17.35
N SER A 624 -23.64 6.09 -16.73
CA SER A 624 -22.31 6.13 -16.12
C SER A 624 -22.34 5.93 -14.61
N LEU A 625 -21.17 5.68 -14.01
CA LEU A 625 -21.00 5.56 -12.57
C LEU A 625 -21.43 6.83 -11.82
N PHE A 626 -21.25 8.00 -12.43
CA PHE A 626 -21.63 9.28 -11.84
C PHE A 626 -23.10 9.67 -12.02
N GLY A 627 -23.88 8.86 -12.73
CA GLY A 627 -25.35 8.97 -12.74
C GLY A 627 -26.00 8.19 -11.59
N MET A 628 -25.21 7.44 -10.82
CA MET A 628 -25.68 6.54 -9.79
C MET A 628 -25.57 7.17 -8.39
N ARG A 629 -26.49 6.76 -7.51
CA ARG A 629 -26.35 6.93 -6.06
C ARG A 629 -26.07 5.59 -5.42
N PHE A 630 -25.32 5.58 -4.32
CA PHE A 630 -24.93 4.35 -3.64
C PHE A 630 -25.39 4.34 -2.19
N ARG A 631 -25.79 3.17 -1.71
CA ARG A 631 -26.10 2.97 -0.29
C ARG A 631 -24.83 3.04 0.55
N VAL A 632 -23.76 2.41 0.08
CA VAL A 632 -22.44 2.41 0.70
C VAL A 632 -21.38 2.58 -0.38
N ALA A 633 -20.43 3.50 -0.16
CA ALA A 633 -19.17 3.58 -0.91
C ALA A 633 -18.01 3.21 0.01
N ALA A 634 -17.42 2.04 -0.23
CA ALA A 634 -16.19 1.61 0.43
C ALA A 634 -14.99 1.91 -0.45
N ILE A 635 -13.94 2.52 0.10
CA ILE A 635 -12.72 2.89 -0.61
C ILE A 635 -11.55 2.15 0.03
N ASP A 636 -11.11 1.09 -0.62
CA ASP A 636 -9.98 0.30 -0.20
C ASP A 636 -8.67 0.94 -0.65
N GLU A 637 -7.65 0.83 0.21
CA GLU A 637 -6.39 1.56 0.08
C GLU A 637 -6.58 3.06 -0.23
N ILE A 638 -7.45 3.71 0.56
CA ILE A 638 -7.84 5.13 0.35
C ILE A 638 -6.64 6.09 0.39
N HIS A 639 -5.52 5.69 1.00
CA HIS A 639 -4.27 6.46 0.98
C HIS A 639 -3.75 6.72 -0.44
N ASN A 640 -4.18 5.92 -1.42
CA ASN A 640 -3.81 6.12 -2.82
C ASN A 640 -4.40 7.41 -3.43
N LEU A 641 -5.44 7.95 -2.81
CA LEU A 641 -6.19 9.13 -3.26
C LEU A 641 -5.76 10.43 -2.58
N ARG A 642 -4.55 10.47 -2.02
CA ARG A 642 -4.01 11.64 -1.32
C ARG A 642 -3.65 12.82 -2.23
N ASN A 643 -3.48 12.56 -3.53
CA ASN A 643 -3.04 13.56 -4.52
C ASN A 643 -4.19 13.95 -5.45
N SER A 644 -4.29 15.26 -5.72
CA SER A 644 -5.21 15.84 -6.69
C SER A 644 -5.08 15.16 -8.05
N SER A 645 -6.07 14.34 -8.38
CA SER A 645 -6.10 13.52 -9.59
C SER A 645 -7.53 13.34 -10.07
N HIS A 646 -7.70 12.91 -11.32
CA HIS A 646 -9.03 12.55 -11.83
C HIS A 646 -9.66 11.40 -11.04
N SER A 647 -8.84 10.45 -10.55
CA SER A 647 -9.32 9.37 -9.67
C SER A 647 -9.87 9.93 -8.37
N GLN A 648 -9.12 10.79 -7.69
CA GLN A 648 -9.57 11.42 -6.44
C GLN A 648 -10.87 12.18 -6.65
N ARG A 649 -10.97 13.00 -7.71
CA ARG A 649 -12.19 13.74 -8.06
C ARG A 649 -13.38 12.83 -8.34
N GLY A 650 -13.15 11.75 -9.09
CA GLY A 650 -14.17 10.73 -9.34
C GLY A 650 -14.67 10.10 -8.05
N VAL A 651 -13.75 9.76 -7.14
CA VAL A 651 -14.10 9.21 -5.82
C VAL A 651 -14.84 10.24 -4.97
N GLN A 652 -14.41 11.49 -4.90
CA GLN A 652 -15.13 12.55 -4.18
C GLN A 652 -16.57 12.72 -4.69
N PHE A 653 -16.79 12.63 -6.00
CA PHE A 653 -18.13 12.67 -6.59
C PHE A 653 -18.98 11.47 -6.15
N ILE A 654 -18.41 10.27 -6.19
CA ILE A 654 -19.09 9.03 -5.75
C ILE A 654 -19.43 9.13 -4.27
N SER A 655 -18.47 9.54 -3.43
CA SER A 655 -18.65 9.71 -1.99
C SER A 655 -19.75 10.72 -1.67
N GLU A 656 -19.83 11.85 -2.40
CA GLU A 656 -20.92 12.84 -2.26
C GLU A 656 -22.28 12.25 -2.64
N SER A 657 -22.30 11.32 -3.61
CA SER A 657 -23.52 10.66 -4.09
C SER A 657 -23.88 9.40 -3.28
N SER A 658 -23.21 9.15 -2.15
CA SER A 658 -23.35 7.95 -1.34
C SER A 658 -23.98 8.25 0.03
N CYS A 659 -24.83 7.35 0.53
CA CYS A 659 -25.46 7.52 1.85
C CYS A 659 -24.46 7.30 3.00
N LEU A 660 -23.50 6.38 2.83
CA LEU A 660 -22.43 6.07 3.78
C LEU A 660 -21.10 5.89 3.03
N VAL A 661 -20.02 6.44 3.59
CA VAL A 661 -18.67 6.31 3.02
C VAL A 661 -17.72 5.69 4.04
N ILE A 662 -16.98 4.67 3.62
CA ILE A 662 -16.03 3.93 4.45
C ILE A 662 -14.68 3.92 3.73
N GLY A 663 -13.62 4.42 4.35
CA GLY A 663 -12.25 4.27 3.87
C GLY A 663 -11.55 3.14 4.60
N ALA A 664 -10.65 2.44 3.93
CA ALA A 664 -9.77 1.44 4.53
C ALA A 664 -8.32 1.69 4.13
N THR A 665 -7.41 1.69 5.10
CA THR A 665 -5.96 1.81 4.88
C THR A 665 -5.22 1.32 6.11
N ALA A 666 -4.06 0.68 5.94
CA ALA A 666 -3.17 0.42 7.08
C ALA A 666 -2.31 1.65 7.44
N THR A 667 -2.16 2.59 6.49
CA THR A 667 -1.24 3.73 6.61
C THR A 667 -1.99 5.03 6.30
N PRO A 668 -2.73 5.61 7.27
CA PRO A 668 -3.49 6.84 7.06
C PRO A 668 -2.60 8.08 6.92
N LEU A 669 -1.41 8.07 7.54
CA LEU A 669 -0.42 9.13 7.45
C LEU A 669 0.84 8.57 6.77
N PHE A 670 1.41 9.29 5.78
CA PHE A 670 2.63 8.88 5.08
C PHE A 670 3.75 9.91 5.27
N THR A 671 3.66 11.08 4.62
CA THR A 671 4.74 12.08 4.62
C THR A 671 4.30 13.46 5.09
N ALA A 672 3.01 13.79 5.06
CA ALA A 672 2.53 15.12 5.45
C ALA A 672 1.09 15.08 5.99
N LEU A 673 0.79 16.02 6.90
CA LEU A 673 -0.59 16.28 7.40
C LEU A 673 -1.60 16.54 6.28
N LYS A 674 -1.15 17.04 5.14
CA LYS A 674 -1.97 17.25 3.94
C LYS A 674 -2.65 15.96 3.46
N CYS A 675 -2.02 14.80 3.69
CA CYS A 675 -2.60 13.50 3.36
C CYS A 675 -3.90 13.26 4.14
N LEU A 676 -3.96 13.64 5.42
CA LEU A 676 -5.16 13.47 6.24
C LEU A 676 -6.32 14.34 5.76
N PHE A 677 -6.04 15.57 5.29
CA PHE A 677 -7.06 16.41 4.67
C PHE A 677 -7.62 15.77 3.41
N ALA A 678 -6.77 15.29 2.51
CA ALA A 678 -7.22 14.60 1.30
C ALA A 678 -8.07 13.37 1.62
N LEU A 679 -7.67 12.56 2.62
CA LEU A 679 -8.46 11.43 3.10
C LEU A 679 -9.84 11.87 3.62
N ALA A 680 -9.88 12.87 4.51
CA ALA A 680 -11.12 13.40 5.05
C ALA A 680 -12.06 13.95 3.97
N GLN A 681 -11.51 14.60 2.95
CA GLN A 681 -12.27 15.09 1.80
C GLN A 681 -12.82 13.95 0.94
N ASN A 682 -12.04 12.89 0.70
CA ASN A 682 -12.50 11.70 -0.01
C ASN A 682 -13.61 10.97 0.75
N LEU A 683 -13.57 11.01 2.09
CA LEU A 683 -14.60 10.49 2.97
C LEU A 683 -15.82 11.41 3.14
N ARG A 684 -15.75 12.66 2.64
CA ARG A 684 -16.76 13.71 2.85
C ARG A 684 -17.01 14.03 4.33
N TYR A 685 -15.96 14.03 5.15
CA TYR A 685 -16.05 14.40 6.55
C TYR A 685 -16.37 15.89 6.71
N GLN A 686 -17.64 16.19 6.99
CA GLN A 686 -18.23 17.54 6.96
C GLN A 686 -17.42 18.65 7.67
N PRO A 687 -16.81 18.43 8.85
CA PRO A 687 -16.00 19.46 9.50
C PRO A 687 -14.78 19.92 8.69
N LEU A 688 -14.30 19.12 7.73
CA LEU A 688 -13.14 19.40 6.88
C LEU A 688 -13.51 19.72 5.43
N LEU A 689 -14.78 20.07 5.17
CA LEU A 689 -15.27 20.53 3.86
C LEU A 689 -15.63 22.02 3.87
N GLY A 690 -15.68 22.61 2.68
CA GLY A 690 -16.08 23.99 2.42
C GLY A 690 -15.20 25.01 3.16
N ASP A 691 -15.80 26.14 3.53
CA ASP A 691 -15.08 27.23 4.19
C ASP A 691 -14.55 26.83 5.58
N LYS A 692 -15.22 25.88 6.27
CA LYS A 692 -14.72 25.32 7.54
C LYS A 692 -13.43 24.54 7.32
N GLY A 693 -13.41 23.65 6.33
CA GLY A 693 -12.20 22.92 5.93
C GLY A 693 -11.04 23.84 5.58
N LEU A 694 -11.33 24.91 4.82
CA LEU A 694 -10.36 25.94 4.47
C LEU A 694 -9.79 26.68 5.70
N GLN A 695 -10.63 27.02 6.68
CA GLN A 695 -10.19 27.63 7.94
C GLN A 695 -9.24 26.71 8.71
N VAL A 696 -9.59 25.43 8.86
CA VAL A 696 -8.73 24.44 9.54
C VAL A 696 -7.42 24.26 8.79
N TRP A 697 -7.47 24.17 7.46
CA TRP A 697 -6.28 24.09 6.61
C TRP A 697 -5.35 25.28 6.80
N ASN A 698 -5.88 26.50 6.75
CA ASN A 698 -5.09 27.72 6.92
C ASN A 698 -4.43 27.77 8.29
N LYS A 699 -5.14 27.38 9.35
CA LYS A 699 -4.58 27.25 10.71
C LYS A 699 -3.43 26.25 10.75
N VAL A 700 -3.58 25.09 10.11
CA VAL A 700 -2.51 24.09 10.03
C VAL A 700 -1.30 24.60 9.25
N GLN A 701 -1.50 25.32 8.14
CA GLN A 701 -0.40 25.92 7.38
C GLN A 701 0.33 27.00 8.20
N GLU A 702 -0.39 27.83 8.95
CA GLU A 702 0.19 28.84 9.84
C GLU A 702 1.03 28.21 10.94
N MET A 703 0.55 27.12 11.56
CA MET A 703 1.30 26.36 12.56
C MET A 703 2.60 25.79 11.97
N LEU A 704 2.53 25.17 10.79
CA LEU A 704 3.70 24.62 10.10
C LEU A 704 4.73 25.70 9.73
N TRP A 705 4.26 26.85 9.24
CA TRP A 705 5.12 27.97 8.88
C TRP A 705 5.78 28.60 10.11
N THR A 706 5.04 28.73 11.21
CA THR A 706 5.54 29.23 12.49
C THR A 706 6.61 28.28 13.04
N ALA A 707 6.38 26.97 13.01
CA ALA A 707 7.36 25.97 13.39
C ALA A 707 8.65 26.05 12.55
N ALA A 708 8.51 26.23 11.22
CA ALA A 708 9.65 26.36 10.32
C ALA A 708 10.47 27.63 10.54
N LYS A 709 9.82 28.75 10.93
CA LYS A 709 10.49 30.05 11.13
C LYS A 709 11.27 30.17 12.43
N ILE A 710 10.83 29.49 13.49
CA ILE A 710 11.33 29.74 14.84
C ILE A 710 12.69 29.05 15.09
N GLY A 711 13.09 28.10 14.24
CA GLY A 711 14.31 27.31 14.46
C GLY A 711 14.16 26.38 15.66
N ASP A 712 14.80 25.22 15.56
CA ASP A 712 14.47 24.00 16.32
C ASP A 712 14.56 24.13 17.86
N SER A 713 15.27 25.12 18.42
CA SER A 713 15.42 25.30 19.87
C SER A 713 14.36 26.20 20.51
N THR A 714 13.97 27.28 19.85
CA THR A 714 12.97 28.23 20.39
C THR A 714 11.56 27.70 20.18
N ALA A 715 11.37 26.85 19.17
CA ALA A 715 10.13 26.12 18.93
C ALA A 715 9.81 25.18 20.10
N LYS A 716 10.83 24.54 20.71
CA LYS A 716 10.70 23.74 21.95
C LYS A 716 10.31 24.57 23.17
N GLN A 717 10.77 25.83 23.26
CA GLN A 717 10.47 26.72 24.38
C GLN A 717 9.09 27.38 24.26
N LEU A 718 8.69 27.76 23.05
CA LEU A 718 7.32 28.16 22.75
C LEU A 718 6.36 26.99 22.96
N TRP A 719 6.79 25.76 22.65
CA TRP A 719 6.01 24.55 22.94
C TRP A 719 5.80 24.33 24.44
N LYS A 720 6.86 24.43 25.26
CA LYS A 720 6.73 24.35 26.74
C LYS A 720 5.82 25.43 27.35
N GLN A 721 5.67 26.58 26.68
CA GLN A 721 4.76 27.63 27.12
C GLN A 721 3.31 27.41 26.67
N LEU A 722 3.11 26.68 25.56
CA LEU A 722 1.80 26.25 25.06
C LEU A 722 1.30 24.95 25.71
N GLU A 723 2.19 24.07 26.21
CA GLU A 723 1.84 22.91 27.05
C GLU A 723 1.29 23.31 28.42
N LYS A 724 1.66 24.50 28.91
CA LYS A 724 1.22 25.03 30.21
C LYS A 724 -0.11 25.80 30.17
N LYS A 725 -0.68 26.02 28.98
CA LYS A 725 -1.93 26.76 28.78
C LYS A 725 -2.97 25.87 28.10
#